data_AF-A0A7K4U338-F1
#
_entry.id   AF-A0A7K4U338-F1
#
_cell.length_a   1.000
_cell.length_b   1.000
_cell.length_c   1.000
_cell.angle_alpha   90.00
_cell.angle_beta   90.00
_cell.angle_gamma   90.00
#
_symmetry.space_group_name_H-M   'P 1'
#
loop_
_entity.id
_entity.type
_entity.pdbx_description
1 polymer ?
#
loop_
_entity_poly.entity_id
_entity_poly.type
_entity_poly.pdbx_seq_one_letter_code
_entity_poly.pdbx_strand_id
1 'polypeptide(L)'
;FDWSSIDTSHLPSSYKTNSWQEKELLQLADHFFQQYTHLCPERKPLFIHPVNECGVQKFVSTTVRPTLLPYPDMYYWSGCASFVCDYLIMEPLKSPITPPSSLYSPTTILKYQRGNCFDFTVLLCSLLIGAGYDAYCVHGYATLEMCSLDQTQEVCPRLRKPPEVPEEEDPNKYRVRYPLEPQSKFELQQKAKKEKETEPEPEPEPEQEEETEEEEVVEVGKPRRDPLHGLRVHAWVLVLSGKRKVPETFFINPFTGNPHSTTDECFLGIESVWNHRNYWVNMQDCRRGCKDLSFDLSDPFCWEIMFSESNKPSQLPTEPAKEDTEEMQEKEEIDMSFEMPLSWVARIKVSCSEYENPFSQGKKVILYDKAKQEKWAAYANEDGLVERLTVYADSDRTEELEVKEWFKHREDLLYMREVNKQTQLITDHFKPGHSLLLKAHSYTSLEPETGHTVEFYHSARVDGLWKRFENATEMTEYFVGRDDFLHTRHIEFDEREKKPEKAGTTADANPRPIVQIKEYFHRNPEKPADEDIEERVFMVIDDIIQLTYHLELHDTIASQVVFCRVIGREKRADEIFLSRENTVKYQPWSSEKHKNMLHLYDLLWELREEQKELKQQVRDSEAEMLNILMVRKDEEANIKLSVSMYSAAK
;
A
#
# COMPACT_ATOMS: atom_id res chain seq x y z
N PHE A 1 -17.67 -20.92 -21.36
CA PHE A 1 -19.11 -20.61 -21.21
C PHE A 1 -19.71 -20.57 -22.60
N ASP A 2 -20.98 -20.93 -22.79
CA ASP A 2 -21.60 -20.83 -24.12
C ASP A 2 -22.57 -19.64 -24.15
N TRP A 3 -22.13 -18.56 -24.79
CA TRP A 3 -22.93 -17.35 -24.97
C TRP A 3 -24.19 -17.55 -25.82
N SER A 4 -24.32 -18.65 -26.56
CA SER A 4 -25.57 -18.97 -27.27
C SER A 4 -26.70 -19.44 -26.35
N SER A 5 -26.37 -19.76 -25.10
CA SER A 5 -27.32 -20.24 -24.08
C SER A 5 -27.92 -19.13 -23.19
N ILE A 6 -27.67 -17.86 -23.50
CA ILE A 6 -28.21 -16.74 -22.72
C ILE A 6 -29.75 -16.75 -22.76
N ASP A 7 -30.37 -16.69 -21.59
CA ASP A 7 -31.82 -16.51 -21.49
C ASP A 7 -32.18 -15.05 -21.75
N THR A 8 -32.72 -14.80 -22.94
CA THR A 8 -33.17 -13.48 -23.41
C THR A 8 -34.66 -13.23 -23.16
N SER A 9 -35.40 -14.18 -22.59
CA SER A 9 -36.86 -14.10 -22.43
C SER A 9 -37.26 -12.92 -21.55
N HIS A 10 -36.55 -12.72 -20.43
CA HIS A 10 -36.81 -11.66 -19.44
C HIS A 10 -36.22 -10.29 -19.80
N LEU A 11 -35.52 -10.15 -20.92
CA LEU A 11 -34.93 -8.87 -21.32
C LEU A 11 -36.00 -7.90 -21.85
N PRO A 12 -35.89 -6.59 -21.53
CA PRO A 12 -36.80 -5.54 -22.02
C PRO A 12 -36.88 -5.48 -23.55
N SER A 13 -37.95 -4.89 -24.07
CA SER A 13 -38.15 -4.71 -25.52
C SER A 13 -37.03 -3.90 -26.18
N SER A 14 -36.41 -2.95 -25.47
CA SER A 14 -35.28 -2.15 -25.97
C SER A 14 -34.07 -2.99 -26.40
N TYR A 15 -33.94 -4.21 -25.89
CA TYR A 15 -32.87 -5.15 -26.25
C TYR A 15 -33.22 -5.92 -27.54
N LYS A 16 -34.52 -6.09 -27.82
CA LYS A 16 -35.04 -6.98 -28.87
C LYS A 16 -35.43 -6.22 -30.14
N THR A 17 -35.61 -4.92 -30.06
CA THR A 17 -35.96 -4.07 -31.20
C THR A 17 -35.21 -2.75 -31.18
N ASN A 18 -35.10 -2.13 -32.36
CA ASN A 18 -34.60 -0.77 -32.52
C ASN A 18 -35.77 0.21 -32.59
N SER A 19 -35.70 1.29 -31.80
CA SER A 19 -36.57 2.45 -31.90
C SER A 19 -36.38 3.17 -33.25
N TRP A 20 -37.26 4.11 -33.57
CA TRP A 20 -37.12 4.89 -34.80
C TRP A 20 -35.81 5.72 -34.81
N GLN A 21 -35.49 6.37 -33.69
CA GLN A 21 -34.22 7.10 -33.52
C GLN A 21 -32.99 6.19 -33.62
N GLU A 22 -33.05 4.98 -33.05
CA GLU A 22 -31.94 4.02 -33.18
C GLU A 22 -31.75 3.54 -34.61
N LYS A 23 -32.83 3.39 -35.39
CA LYS A 23 -32.73 3.01 -36.81
C LYS A 23 -32.12 4.14 -37.64
N GLU A 24 -32.49 5.38 -37.39
CA GLU A 24 -31.89 6.56 -38.02
C GLU A 24 -30.40 6.67 -37.66
N LEU A 25 -30.06 6.52 -36.38
CA LEU A 25 -28.68 6.46 -35.90
C LEU A 25 -27.86 5.39 -36.63
N LEU A 26 -28.41 4.18 -36.77
CA LEU A 26 -27.72 3.09 -37.47
C LEU A 26 -27.53 3.40 -38.97
N GLN A 27 -28.48 4.07 -39.62
CA GLN A 27 -28.30 4.51 -41.01
C GLN A 27 -27.20 5.55 -41.17
N LEU A 28 -27.13 6.52 -40.25
CA LEU A 28 -26.04 7.50 -40.20
C LEU A 28 -24.69 6.81 -39.94
N ALA A 29 -24.68 5.83 -39.03
CA ALA A 29 -23.52 5.02 -38.71
C ALA A 29 -23.02 4.20 -39.91
N ASP A 30 -23.93 3.57 -40.64
CA ASP A 30 -23.63 2.83 -41.87
C ASP A 30 -23.07 3.76 -42.95
N HIS A 31 -23.64 4.97 -43.10
CA HIS A 31 -23.14 5.96 -44.05
C HIS A 31 -21.71 6.38 -43.70
N PHE A 32 -21.47 6.75 -42.44
CA PHE A 32 -20.15 7.13 -41.94
C PHE A 32 -19.12 6.00 -42.13
N PHE A 33 -19.52 4.76 -41.81
CA PHE A 33 -18.70 3.58 -42.02
C PHE A 33 -18.31 3.37 -43.49
N GLN A 34 -19.26 3.53 -44.42
CA GLN A 34 -19.02 3.40 -45.86
C GLN A 34 -18.08 4.50 -46.39
N GLN A 35 -18.28 5.75 -45.95
CA GLN A 35 -17.40 6.86 -46.30
C GLN A 35 -15.98 6.62 -45.80
N TYR A 36 -15.83 6.25 -44.52
CA TYR A 36 -14.54 5.93 -43.94
C TYR A 36 -13.83 4.79 -44.69
N THR A 37 -14.55 3.70 -44.98
CA THR A 37 -13.98 2.56 -45.72
C THR A 37 -13.55 2.96 -47.13
N HIS A 38 -14.26 3.89 -47.77
CA HIS A 38 -13.89 4.41 -49.09
C HIS A 38 -12.65 5.32 -49.03
N LEU A 39 -12.57 6.20 -48.03
CA LEU A 39 -11.46 7.16 -47.86
C LEU A 39 -10.19 6.48 -47.35
N CYS A 40 -10.31 5.44 -46.52
CA CYS A 40 -9.21 4.74 -45.86
C CYS A 40 -9.24 3.23 -46.16
N PRO A 41 -9.04 2.79 -47.43
CA PRO A 41 -9.21 1.39 -47.83
C PRO A 41 -8.18 0.43 -47.22
N GLU A 42 -7.02 0.93 -46.79
CA GLU A 42 -5.95 0.13 -46.18
C GLU A 42 -6.14 -0.06 -44.66
N ARG A 43 -7.06 0.69 -44.02
CA ARG A 43 -7.32 0.59 -42.58
C ARG A 43 -8.35 -0.50 -42.29
N LYS A 44 -8.31 -1.04 -41.07
CA LYS A 44 -9.30 -2.02 -40.62
C LYS A 44 -10.70 -1.37 -40.50
N PRO A 45 -11.78 -2.15 -40.72
CA PRO A 45 -13.14 -1.68 -40.49
C PRO A 45 -13.38 -1.18 -39.06
N LEU A 46 -14.16 -0.11 -38.92
CA LEU A 46 -14.53 0.46 -37.62
C LEU A 46 -15.49 -0.45 -36.84
N PHE A 47 -15.36 -0.43 -35.51
CA PHE A 47 -16.25 -1.14 -34.59
C PHE A 47 -17.39 -0.21 -34.15
N ILE A 48 -18.50 -0.21 -34.91
CA ILE A 48 -19.56 0.81 -34.78
C ILE A 48 -20.91 0.24 -34.30
N HIS A 49 -21.40 -0.84 -34.92
CA HIS A 49 -22.74 -1.37 -34.63
C HIS A 49 -22.76 -2.91 -34.49
N PRO A 50 -22.07 -3.47 -33.48
CA PRO A 50 -22.11 -4.90 -33.18
C PRO A 50 -23.52 -5.39 -32.84
N VAL A 51 -23.72 -6.71 -32.89
CA VAL A 51 -24.99 -7.30 -32.42
C VAL A 51 -24.97 -7.49 -30.90
N ASN A 52 -26.11 -7.27 -30.24
CA ASN A 52 -26.26 -7.54 -28.81
C ASN A 52 -26.62 -9.01 -28.53
N GLU A 53 -26.90 -9.36 -27.26
CA GLU A 53 -27.35 -10.69 -26.83
C GLU A 53 -28.62 -11.20 -27.52
N CYS A 54 -29.45 -10.32 -28.07
CA CYS A 54 -30.69 -10.67 -28.77
C CYS A 54 -30.49 -10.76 -30.29
N GLY A 55 -29.26 -10.60 -30.80
CA GLY A 55 -28.97 -10.59 -32.23
C GLY A 55 -29.38 -9.29 -32.94
N VAL A 56 -29.62 -8.21 -32.20
CA VAL A 56 -30.01 -6.90 -32.74
C VAL A 56 -28.78 -6.01 -32.85
N GLN A 57 -28.58 -5.39 -34.01
CA GLN A 57 -27.51 -4.40 -34.19
C GLN A 57 -27.78 -3.15 -33.35
N LYS A 58 -26.79 -2.76 -32.56
CA LYS A 58 -26.85 -1.60 -31.68
C LYS A 58 -25.57 -0.77 -31.85
N PHE A 59 -25.72 0.54 -31.87
CA PHE A 59 -24.59 1.46 -31.93
C PHE A 59 -23.78 1.41 -30.62
N VAL A 60 -22.45 1.37 -30.68
CA VAL A 60 -21.59 1.16 -29.50
C VAL A 60 -21.80 2.20 -28.39
N SER A 61 -22.02 3.47 -28.75
CA SER A 61 -22.25 4.54 -27.77
C SER A 61 -23.56 4.39 -27.00
N THR A 62 -24.60 3.79 -27.61
CA THR A 62 -25.88 3.57 -26.92
C THR A 62 -25.85 2.36 -25.99
N THR A 63 -24.78 1.54 -26.04
CA THR A 63 -24.52 0.47 -25.07
C THR A 63 -23.93 1.02 -23.76
N VAL A 64 -23.27 2.20 -23.81
CA VAL A 64 -22.76 2.87 -22.61
C VAL A 64 -23.93 3.46 -21.82
N ARG A 65 -24.10 3.02 -20.57
CA ARG A 65 -25.21 3.43 -19.69
C ARG A 65 -24.68 4.14 -18.45
N PRO A 66 -24.45 5.46 -18.50
CA PRO A 66 -23.99 6.23 -17.34
C PRO A 66 -24.82 5.93 -16.09
N THR A 67 -24.19 5.33 -15.07
CA THR A 67 -24.88 4.92 -13.85
C THR A 67 -23.99 5.11 -12.63
N LEU A 68 -24.45 5.92 -11.68
CA LEU A 68 -23.85 6.02 -10.34
C LEU A 68 -24.47 4.97 -9.41
N LEU A 69 -23.61 4.15 -8.81
CA LEU A 69 -23.98 3.19 -7.76
C LEU A 69 -23.93 3.85 -6.36
N PRO A 70 -24.71 3.36 -5.38
CA PRO A 70 -24.84 4.00 -4.07
C PRO A 70 -23.65 3.78 -3.11
N TYR A 71 -22.57 3.13 -3.57
CA TYR A 71 -21.43 2.76 -2.72
C TYR A 71 -20.35 3.84 -2.71
N PRO A 72 -19.84 4.28 -1.54
CA PRO A 72 -18.85 5.36 -1.44
C PRO A 72 -17.57 5.15 -2.28
N ASP A 73 -17.06 3.92 -2.37
CA ASP A 73 -15.84 3.66 -3.15
C ASP A 73 -16.08 3.83 -4.67
N MET A 74 -17.32 3.61 -5.14
CA MET A 74 -17.71 3.80 -6.55
C MET A 74 -17.76 5.27 -6.98
N TYR A 75 -17.53 6.22 -6.06
CA TYR A 75 -17.37 7.62 -6.42
C TYR A 75 -15.95 7.91 -6.92
N TYR A 76 -14.99 7.01 -6.70
CA TYR A 76 -13.62 7.15 -7.18
C TYR A 76 -13.35 6.20 -8.35
N TRP A 77 -12.54 6.63 -9.30
CA TRP A 77 -12.21 5.81 -10.47
C TRP A 77 -11.56 4.48 -10.07
N SER A 78 -10.71 4.48 -9.03
CA SER A 78 -10.02 3.30 -8.52
C SER A 78 -10.99 2.28 -7.92
N GLY A 79 -12.04 2.75 -7.23
CA GLY A 79 -13.10 1.88 -6.72
C GLY A 79 -13.89 1.22 -7.85
N CYS A 80 -14.33 2.01 -8.86
CA CYS A 80 -15.00 1.45 -10.04
C CYS A 80 -14.14 0.40 -10.76
N ALA A 81 -12.86 0.71 -10.98
CA ALA A 81 -11.92 -0.16 -11.67
C ALA A 81 -11.67 -1.46 -10.89
N SER A 82 -11.45 -1.36 -9.57
CA SER A 82 -11.26 -2.52 -8.69
C SER A 82 -12.49 -3.42 -8.65
N PHE A 83 -13.69 -2.85 -8.61
CA PHE A 83 -14.91 -3.65 -8.62
C PHE A 83 -15.10 -4.38 -9.94
N VAL A 84 -14.97 -3.70 -11.09
CA VAL A 84 -15.15 -4.35 -12.40
C VAL A 84 -14.14 -5.48 -12.58
N CYS A 85 -12.87 -5.25 -12.24
CA CYS A 85 -11.85 -6.28 -12.41
C CYS A 85 -12.04 -7.46 -11.45
N ASP A 86 -12.47 -7.23 -10.21
CA ASP A 86 -12.68 -8.28 -9.22
C ASP A 86 -14.02 -9.02 -9.40
N TYR A 87 -15.04 -8.34 -9.97
CA TYR A 87 -16.40 -8.87 -10.17
C TYR A 87 -16.54 -9.74 -11.42
N LEU A 88 -15.81 -9.42 -12.49
CA LEU A 88 -15.91 -10.12 -13.77
C LEU A 88 -14.77 -11.10 -13.97
N ILE A 89 -15.07 -12.27 -14.54
CA ILE A 89 -14.08 -13.20 -15.06
C ILE A 89 -13.78 -12.83 -16.51
N MET A 90 -12.51 -12.65 -16.83
CA MET A 90 -12.04 -12.40 -18.19
C MET A 90 -12.26 -13.63 -19.09
N GLU A 91 -12.87 -13.40 -20.25
CA GLU A 91 -12.89 -14.36 -21.36
C GLU A 91 -12.16 -13.76 -22.58
N PRO A 92 -11.21 -14.49 -23.18
CA PRO A 92 -10.47 -13.98 -24.33
C PRO A 92 -11.38 -13.84 -25.55
N LEU A 93 -11.00 -12.94 -26.46
CA LEU A 93 -11.66 -12.82 -27.75
C LEU A 93 -11.55 -14.14 -28.55
N LYS A 94 -12.61 -14.50 -29.29
CA LYS A 94 -12.60 -15.69 -30.17
C LYS A 94 -11.44 -15.67 -31.18
N SER A 95 -11.08 -14.48 -31.63
CA SER A 95 -9.93 -14.21 -32.48
C SER A 95 -9.20 -12.99 -31.91
N PRO A 96 -7.88 -13.08 -31.67
CA PRO A 96 -7.13 -11.98 -31.06
C PRO A 96 -6.92 -10.79 -32.01
N ILE A 97 -7.12 -10.94 -33.31
CA ILE A 97 -6.78 -9.93 -34.33
C ILE A 97 -7.99 -9.14 -34.86
N THR A 98 -9.20 -9.50 -34.43
CA THR A 98 -10.47 -8.93 -34.89
C THR A 98 -11.34 -8.56 -33.69
N PRO A 99 -12.06 -7.42 -33.73
CA PRO A 99 -13.02 -7.07 -32.69
C PRO A 99 -14.14 -8.13 -32.59
N PRO A 100 -14.82 -8.23 -31.44
CA PRO A 100 -15.88 -9.20 -31.25
C PRO A 100 -17.06 -8.91 -32.17
N SER A 101 -17.72 -9.95 -32.69
CA SER A 101 -18.93 -9.76 -33.52
C SER A 101 -20.13 -9.25 -32.71
N SER A 102 -20.10 -9.48 -31.38
CA SER A 102 -21.18 -9.21 -30.47
C SER A 102 -20.68 -8.39 -29.28
N LEU A 103 -21.47 -7.42 -28.84
CA LEU A 103 -21.20 -6.60 -27.67
C LEU A 103 -22.37 -6.73 -26.71
N TYR A 104 -22.12 -7.31 -25.54
CA TYR A 104 -23.17 -7.59 -24.57
C TYR A 104 -23.45 -6.37 -23.72
N SER A 105 -24.71 -6.21 -23.29
CA SER A 105 -25.06 -5.12 -22.40
C SER A 105 -24.37 -5.25 -21.03
N PRO A 106 -24.00 -4.12 -20.38
CA PRO A 106 -23.52 -4.09 -19.00
C PRO A 106 -24.37 -4.92 -18.01
N THR A 107 -25.69 -4.93 -18.18
CA THR A 107 -26.60 -5.70 -17.32
C THR A 107 -26.48 -7.22 -17.51
N THR A 108 -26.26 -7.66 -18.74
CA THR A 108 -26.06 -9.09 -19.05
C THR A 108 -24.70 -9.55 -18.54
N ILE A 109 -23.67 -8.74 -18.74
CA ILE A 109 -22.32 -8.99 -18.23
C ILE A 109 -22.30 -9.10 -16.71
N LEU A 110 -23.01 -8.20 -16.00
CA LEU A 110 -23.13 -8.28 -14.54
C LEU A 110 -23.88 -9.53 -14.05
N LYS A 111 -24.89 -9.99 -14.80
CA LYS A 111 -25.67 -11.19 -14.45
C LYS A 111 -24.84 -12.47 -14.58
N TYR A 112 -23.98 -12.57 -15.59
CA TYR A 112 -23.17 -13.76 -15.85
C TYR A 112 -21.74 -13.69 -15.30
N GLN A 113 -21.32 -12.51 -14.81
CA GLN A 113 -20.00 -12.25 -14.22
C GLN A 113 -18.83 -12.65 -15.12
N ARG A 114 -19.00 -12.50 -16.44
CA ARG A 114 -18.05 -12.92 -17.48
C ARG A 114 -18.09 -11.95 -18.65
N GLY A 115 -16.97 -11.69 -19.28
CA GLY A 115 -16.91 -10.82 -20.46
C GLY A 115 -15.52 -10.72 -21.07
N ASN A 116 -15.44 -10.16 -22.27
CA ASN A 116 -14.16 -9.83 -22.92
C ASN A 116 -13.73 -8.37 -22.65
N CYS A 117 -12.60 -7.94 -23.20
CA CYS A 117 -12.07 -6.59 -22.97
C CYS A 117 -13.05 -5.46 -23.34
N PHE A 118 -13.89 -5.62 -24.36
CA PHE A 118 -14.89 -4.63 -24.74
C PHE A 118 -16.03 -4.58 -23.72
N ASP A 119 -16.52 -5.73 -23.29
CA ASP A 119 -17.58 -5.84 -22.28
C ASP A 119 -17.16 -5.19 -20.95
N PHE A 120 -15.93 -5.48 -20.52
CA PHE A 120 -15.29 -4.89 -19.35
C PHE A 120 -15.17 -3.37 -19.48
N THR A 121 -14.68 -2.90 -20.63
CA THR A 121 -14.49 -1.46 -20.92
C THR A 121 -15.81 -0.70 -20.89
N VAL A 122 -16.86 -1.23 -21.52
CA VAL A 122 -18.17 -0.57 -21.59
C VAL A 122 -18.83 -0.51 -20.22
N LEU A 123 -18.73 -1.57 -19.41
CA LEU A 123 -19.20 -1.55 -18.02
C LEU A 123 -18.44 -0.51 -17.19
N LEU A 124 -17.11 -0.53 -17.22
CA LEU A 124 -16.29 0.40 -16.45
C LEU A 124 -16.53 1.86 -16.86
N CYS A 125 -16.54 2.14 -18.17
CA CYS A 125 -16.82 3.47 -18.70
C CYS A 125 -18.22 3.96 -18.28
N SER A 126 -19.23 3.08 -18.30
CA SER A 126 -20.59 3.39 -17.83
C SER A 126 -20.64 3.82 -16.35
N LEU A 127 -19.86 3.16 -15.49
CA LEU A 127 -19.76 3.52 -14.07
C LEU A 127 -19.00 4.83 -13.86
N LEU A 128 -17.86 5.01 -14.55
CA LEU A 128 -17.02 6.20 -14.45
C LEU A 128 -17.75 7.47 -14.91
N ILE A 129 -18.45 7.42 -16.05
CA ILE A 129 -19.27 8.53 -16.53
C ILE A 129 -20.41 8.80 -15.55
N GLY A 130 -21.03 7.75 -15.01
CA GLY A 130 -22.05 7.88 -13.96
C GLY A 130 -21.53 8.59 -12.70
N ALA A 131 -20.29 8.33 -12.32
CA ALA A 131 -19.59 9.04 -11.27
C ALA A 131 -19.16 10.46 -11.67
N GLY A 132 -19.27 10.86 -12.93
CA GLY A 132 -18.95 12.21 -13.41
C GLY A 132 -17.52 12.39 -13.91
N TYR A 133 -16.79 11.30 -14.16
CA TYR A 133 -15.51 11.35 -14.87
C TYR A 133 -15.72 11.57 -16.37
N ASP A 134 -14.75 12.21 -17.03
CA ASP A 134 -14.71 12.33 -18.48
C ASP A 134 -14.06 11.08 -19.09
N ALA A 135 -14.85 10.02 -19.24
CA ALA A 135 -14.35 8.71 -19.61
C ALA A 135 -14.86 8.26 -20.99
N TYR A 136 -13.99 7.53 -21.70
CA TYR A 136 -14.20 7.02 -23.05
C TYR A 136 -13.80 5.56 -23.11
N CYS A 137 -14.56 4.75 -23.83
CA CYS A 137 -14.14 3.44 -24.28
C CYS A 137 -13.15 3.62 -25.43
N VAL A 138 -12.02 2.94 -25.35
CA VAL A 138 -10.97 2.95 -26.38
C VAL A 138 -10.95 1.59 -27.05
N HIS A 139 -10.87 1.58 -28.38
CA HIS A 139 -10.59 0.40 -29.18
C HIS A 139 -9.28 0.62 -29.93
N GLY A 140 -8.39 -0.35 -29.83
CA GLY A 140 -7.08 -0.28 -30.46
C GLY A 140 -6.29 -1.56 -30.29
N TYR A 141 -4.96 -1.41 -30.21
CA TYR A 141 -4.02 -2.51 -30.14
C TYR A 141 -3.21 -2.46 -28.85
N ALA A 142 -2.96 -3.63 -28.27
CA ALA A 142 -2.16 -3.77 -27.06
C ALA A 142 -1.24 -4.98 -27.16
N THR A 143 -0.28 -5.07 -26.24
CA THR A 143 0.65 -6.21 -26.17
C THR A 143 -0.08 -7.51 -25.81
N LEU A 144 0.61 -8.65 -25.95
CA LEU A 144 0.06 -9.97 -25.62
C LEU A 144 -0.38 -10.02 -24.17
N GLU A 145 0.48 -9.55 -23.27
CA GLU A 145 0.32 -9.59 -21.81
C GLU A 145 -0.95 -8.85 -21.39
N MET A 146 -1.16 -7.65 -21.95
CA MET A 146 -2.35 -6.82 -21.75
C MET A 146 -3.62 -7.53 -22.26
N CYS A 147 -3.54 -8.15 -23.43
CA CYS A 147 -4.66 -8.86 -24.05
C CYS A 147 -5.03 -10.17 -23.33
N SER A 148 -4.06 -10.88 -22.75
CA SER A 148 -4.25 -12.18 -22.10
C SER A 148 -4.43 -12.10 -20.58
N LEU A 149 -4.37 -10.91 -19.99
CA LEU A 149 -4.31 -10.71 -18.52
C LEU A 149 -3.16 -11.52 -17.91
N ASP A 150 -2.02 -11.56 -18.60
CA ASP A 150 -0.82 -12.20 -18.06
C ASP A 150 -0.01 -11.17 -17.28
N GLN A 151 -0.01 -11.32 -15.96
CA GLN A 151 0.71 -10.43 -15.04
C GLN A 151 1.97 -11.07 -14.48
N THR A 152 2.36 -12.27 -14.97
CA THR A 152 3.45 -13.06 -14.38
C THR A 152 4.83 -12.43 -14.50
N GLN A 153 5.01 -11.45 -15.38
CA GLN A 153 6.23 -10.65 -15.54
C GLN A 153 6.12 -9.27 -14.89
N GLU A 154 4.94 -8.89 -14.40
CA GLU A 154 4.73 -7.61 -13.75
C GLU A 154 5.15 -7.68 -12.28
N VAL A 155 5.84 -6.64 -11.80
CA VAL A 155 6.06 -6.46 -10.37
C VAL A 155 4.73 -6.12 -9.70
N CYS A 156 4.38 -6.88 -8.66
CA CYS A 156 3.16 -6.68 -7.88
C CYS A 156 3.05 -5.22 -7.41
N PRO A 157 1.94 -4.51 -7.66
CA PRO A 157 1.77 -3.11 -7.24
C PRO A 157 1.97 -2.86 -5.74
N ARG A 158 1.69 -3.87 -4.90
CA ARG A 158 1.88 -3.81 -3.44
C ARG A 158 3.35 -3.82 -3.00
N LEU A 159 4.25 -4.29 -3.87
CA LEU A 159 5.69 -4.35 -3.62
C LEU A 159 6.43 -3.13 -4.19
N ARG A 160 5.75 -2.31 -5.01
CA ARG A 160 6.33 -1.07 -5.54
C ARG A 160 6.52 -0.10 -4.38
N LYS A 161 7.77 0.29 -4.13
CA LYS A 161 8.06 1.41 -3.23
C LYS A 161 7.38 2.65 -3.82
N PRO A 162 6.74 3.51 -3.00
CA PRO A 162 6.31 4.83 -3.47
C PRO A 162 7.50 5.51 -4.13
N PRO A 163 7.32 6.20 -5.28
CA PRO A 163 8.41 7.00 -5.83
C PRO A 163 8.88 7.95 -4.72
N GLU A 164 10.17 7.91 -4.41
CA GLU A 164 10.81 8.85 -3.50
C GLU A 164 10.51 10.25 -4.05
N VAL A 165 9.64 10.98 -3.37
CA VAL A 165 9.45 12.40 -3.64
C VAL A 165 10.81 13.01 -3.36
N PRO A 166 11.49 13.65 -4.34
CA PRO A 166 12.72 14.36 -4.04
C PRO A 166 12.37 15.36 -2.95
N GLU A 167 12.99 15.23 -1.77
CA GLU A 167 12.91 16.28 -0.77
C GLU A 167 13.35 17.57 -1.47
N GLU A 168 12.45 18.54 -1.57
CA GLU A 168 12.83 19.87 -2.05
C GLU A 168 13.93 20.37 -1.11
N GLU A 169 15.17 20.39 -1.60
CA GLU A 169 16.28 20.99 -0.86
C GLU A 169 15.93 22.46 -0.61
N ASP A 170 15.65 22.77 0.65
CA ASP A 170 15.39 24.12 1.14
C ASP A 170 16.57 25.03 0.71
N PRO A 171 16.36 26.01 -0.19
CA PRO A 171 17.45 26.75 -0.85
C PRO A 171 18.23 27.71 0.06
N ASN A 172 18.05 27.63 1.38
CA ASN A 172 18.62 28.56 2.37
C ASN A 172 19.62 27.95 3.37
N LYS A 173 20.19 26.77 3.12
CA LYS A 173 21.28 26.23 3.96
C LYS A 173 22.65 26.51 3.36
N TYR A 174 23.15 27.74 3.52
CA TYR A 174 24.55 28.07 3.27
C TYR A 174 25.47 27.28 4.21
N ARG A 175 25.92 26.10 3.79
CA ARG A 175 27.09 25.43 4.39
C ARG A 175 28.34 26.09 3.83
N VAL A 176 28.98 26.92 4.64
CA VAL A 176 30.35 27.39 4.39
C VAL A 176 31.26 26.15 4.34
N ARG A 177 31.73 25.77 3.15
CA ARG A 177 32.78 24.76 2.99
C ARG A 177 34.09 25.38 3.47
N TYR A 178 34.66 24.85 4.55
CA TYR A 178 36.03 25.17 4.90
C TYR A 178 36.97 24.61 3.82
N PRO A 179 37.99 25.35 3.38
CA PRO A 179 39.00 24.82 2.48
C PRO A 179 39.72 23.66 3.15
N LEU A 180 39.67 22.47 2.54
CA LEU A 180 40.52 21.35 2.93
C LEU A 180 41.98 21.78 2.78
N GLU A 181 42.79 21.49 3.79
CA GLU A 181 44.23 21.77 3.77
C GLU A 181 44.88 21.13 2.53
N PRO A 182 45.72 21.86 1.79
CA PRO A 182 46.36 21.32 0.59
C PRO A 182 47.36 20.23 0.98
N GLN A 183 47.00 18.97 0.77
CA GLN A 183 47.92 17.84 0.92
C GLN A 183 48.79 17.68 -0.32
N SER A 184 50.08 17.45 -0.10
CA SER A 184 51.06 17.26 -1.18
C SER A 184 50.75 15.98 -1.97
N LYS A 185 50.62 16.08 -3.29
CA LYS A 185 50.41 14.93 -4.20
C LYS A 185 51.47 13.82 -4.04
N PHE A 186 52.65 14.18 -3.54
CA PHE A 186 53.74 13.23 -3.31
C PHE A 186 53.49 12.34 -2.09
N GLU A 187 52.87 12.87 -1.02
CA GLU A 187 52.54 12.10 0.19
C GLU A 187 51.40 11.11 -0.06
N LEU A 188 50.41 11.51 -0.86
CA LEU A 188 49.34 10.63 -1.33
C LEU A 188 49.90 9.46 -2.17
N GLN A 189 50.87 9.74 -3.04
CA GLN A 189 51.53 8.68 -3.83
C GLN A 189 52.41 7.75 -2.99
N GLN A 190 53.09 8.26 -1.95
CA GLN A 190 53.88 7.40 -1.07
C GLN A 190 53.00 6.51 -0.17
N LYS A 191 51.84 7.01 0.29
CA LYS A 191 50.86 6.20 1.02
C LYS A 191 50.26 5.11 0.12
N ALA A 192 49.82 5.47 -1.09
CA ALA A 192 49.30 4.51 -2.06
C ALA A 192 50.33 3.44 -2.47
N LYS A 193 51.63 3.77 -2.48
CA LYS A 193 52.70 2.80 -2.76
C LYS A 193 52.94 1.85 -1.59
N LYS A 194 52.86 2.35 -0.35
CA LYS A 194 52.99 1.52 0.86
C LYS A 194 51.78 0.61 1.05
N GLU A 195 50.57 1.07 0.77
CA GLU A 195 49.36 0.25 0.83
C GLU A 195 49.42 -0.90 -0.20
N LYS A 196 49.88 -0.63 -1.43
CA LYS A 196 50.10 -1.67 -2.46
C LYS A 196 51.21 -2.67 -2.17
N GLU A 197 52.15 -2.35 -1.28
CA GLU A 197 53.21 -3.28 -0.86
C GLU A 197 52.82 -4.10 0.38
N THR A 198 51.69 -3.77 1.03
CA THR A 198 51.25 -4.42 2.28
C THR A 198 49.98 -5.28 2.11
N GLU A 199 49.30 -5.24 0.96
CA GLU A 199 48.17 -6.11 0.66
C GLU A 199 48.64 -7.47 0.09
N PRO A 200 48.24 -8.61 0.69
CA PRO A 200 48.42 -9.92 0.06
C PRO A 200 47.55 -10.02 -1.20
N GLU A 201 48.05 -10.70 -2.24
CA GLU A 201 47.31 -10.97 -3.47
C GLU A 201 45.91 -11.55 -3.17
N PRO A 202 44.82 -11.01 -3.74
CA PRO A 202 43.50 -11.57 -3.56
C PRO A 202 43.40 -12.91 -4.30
N GLU A 203 42.93 -13.94 -3.60
CA GLU A 203 42.38 -15.13 -4.24
C GLU A 203 41.20 -14.70 -5.14
N PRO A 204 40.97 -15.35 -6.29
CA PRO A 204 39.91 -14.94 -7.21
C PRO A 204 38.53 -15.09 -6.54
N GLU A 205 37.86 -13.97 -6.32
CA GLU A 205 36.47 -13.89 -5.86
C GLU A 205 35.49 -14.30 -6.99
N PRO A 206 34.32 -14.87 -6.65
CA PRO A 206 33.34 -15.42 -7.60
C PRO A 206 32.46 -14.35 -8.26
N GLU A 207 32.96 -13.14 -8.49
CA GLU A 207 32.16 -12.05 -9.06
C GLU A 207 31.92 -12.22 -10.58
N GLN A 208 32.79 -12.98 -11.27
CA GLN A 208 32.65 -13.20 -12.72
C GLN A 208 31.60 -14.27 -13.07
N GLU A 209 31.30 -15.19 -12.15
CA GLU A 209 30.22 -16.18 -12.34
C GLU A 209 28.85 -15.52 -12.11
N GLU A 210 28.71 -14.59 -11.16
CA GLU A 210 27.46 -13.84 -10.95
C GLU A 210 27.12 -12.90 -12.12
N GLU A 211 28.09 -12.19 -12.71
CA GLU A 211 27.82 -11.33 -13.88
C GLU A 211 27.49 -12.14 -15.14
N THR A 212 28.08 -13.33 -15.34
CA THR A 212 27.72 -14.21 -16.47
C THR A 212 26.41 -14.95 -16.25
N GLU A 213 26.07 -15.32 -15.01
CA GLU A 213 24.75 -15.85 -14.66
C GLU A 213 23.66 -14.78 -14.78
N GLU A 214 23.91 -13.53 -14.38
CA GLU A 214 22.97 -12.42 -14.60
C GLU A 214 22.77 -12.14 -16.11
N GLU A 215 23.84 -12.16 -16.92
CA GLU A 215 23.73 -11.98 -18.38
C GLU A 215 23.05 -13.18 -19.09
N GLU A 216 23.31 -14.43 -18.66
CA GLU A 216 22.60 -15.62 -19.18
C GLU A 216 21.13 -15.66 -18.74
N VAL A 217 20.79 -15.24 -17.52
CA VAL A 217 19.40 -15.11 -17.03
C VAL A 217 18.65 -14.02 -17.81
N VAL A 218 19.32 -12.93 -18.18
CA VAL A 218 18.75 -11.86 -19.03
C VAL A 218 18.54 -12.33 -20.49
N GLU A 219 19.38 -13.21 -21.03
CA GLU A 219 19.17 -13.82 -22.36
C GLU A 219 18.00 -14.83 -22.38
N VAL A 220 17.84 -15.63 -21.32
CA VAL A 220 16.73 -16.60 -21.16
C VAL A 220 15.39 -15.90 -20.86
N GLY A 221 15.43 -14.71 -20.26
CA GLY A 221 14.26 -13.90 -19.90
C GLY A 221 13.69 -13.00 -21.02
N LYS A 222 14.31 -12.94 -22.21
CA LYS A 222 13.73 -12.15 -23.32
C LYS A 222 12.35 -12.71 -23.67
N PRO A 223 11.26 -11.90 -23.59
CA PRO A 223 9.93 -12.38 -23.91
C PRO A 223 9.94 -12.95 -25.33
N ARG A 224 9.37 -14.15 -25.48
CA ARG A 224 9.24 -14.79 -26.79
C ARG A 224 8.62 -13.78 -27.74
N ARG A 225 9.32 -13.45 -28.83
CA ARG A 225 8.85 -12.46 -29.81
C ARG A 225 7.41 -12.77 -30.21
N ASP A 226 6.46 -11.91 -29.82
CA ASP A 226 5.04 -12.13 -30.11
C ASP A 226 4.81 -12.02 -31.62
N PRO A 227 4.40 -13.11 -32.30
CA PRO A 227 4.16 -13.08 -33.74
C PRO A 227 3.03 -12.13 -34.14
N LEU A 228 2.15 -11.77 -33.20
CA LEU A 228 1.01 -10.89 -33.39
C LEU A 228 1.19 -9.52 -32.76
N HIS A 229 2.43 -9.12 -32.43
CA HIS A 229 2.71 -7.82 -31.85
C HIS A 229 2.15 -6.69 -32.74
N GLY A 230 1.39 -5.78 -32.15
CA GLY A 230 0.70 -4.69 -32.85
C GLY A 230 -0.55 -5.08 -33.65
N LEU A 231 -0.90 -6.37 -33.71
CA LEU A 231 -2.09 -6.86 -34.42
C LEU A 231 -3.23 -7.26 -33.49
N ARG A 232 -2.94 -7.43 -32.20
CA ARG A 232 -3.90 -7.87 -31.18
C ARG A 232 -4.87 -6.76 -30.83
N VAL A 233 -6.16 -7.02 -31.02
CA VAL A 233 -7.24 -6.09 -30.72
C VAL A 233 -7.54 -6.12 -29.23
N HIS A 234 -7.61 -4.94 -28.63
CA HIS A 234 -7.95 -4.76 -27.23
C HIS A 234 -8.86 -3.55 -27.04
N ALA A 235 -9.49 -3.47 -25.87
CA ALA A 235 -10.29 -2.34 -25.45
C ALA A 235 -9.98 -1.98 -24.00
N TRP A 236 -9.89 -0.68 -23.74
CA TRP A 236 -9.58 -0.12 -22.42
C TRP A 236 -10.28 1.22 -22.22
N VAL A 237 -10.17 1.82 -21.03
CA VAL A 237 -10.81 3.11 -20.75
C VAL A 237 -9.78 4.23 -20.79
N LEU A 238 -10.13 5.35 -21.43
CA LEU A 238 -9.42 6.63 -21.38
C LEU A 238 -10.18 7.56 -20.45
N VAL A 239 -9.47 8.20 -19.52
CA VAL A 239 -10.01 9.26 -18.64
C VAL A 239 -9.26 10.56 -18.91
N LEU A 240 -9.98 11.58 -19.39
CA LEU A 240 -9.39 12.89 -19.67
C LEU A 240 -9.22 13.72 -18.38
N SER A 241 -8.18 14.55 -18.37
CA SER A 241 -7.91 15.51 -17.29
C SER A 241 -9.01 16.57 -17.12
N GLY A 242 -9.13 17.15 -15.93
CA GLY A 242 -9.99 18.30 -15.64
C GLY A 242 -11.23 17.95 -14.82
N LYS A 243 -12.13 17.10 -15.32
CA LYS A 243 -13.31 16.68 -14.53
C LYS A 243 -12.87 15.87 -13.32
N ARG A 244 -13.61 15.97 -12.21
CA ARG A 244 -13.32 15.27 -10.94
C ARG A 244 -11.90 15.50 -10.37
N LYS A 245 -11.25 16.63 -10.71
CA LYS A 245 -9.88 16.98 -10.30
C LYS A 245 -8.83 15.96 -10.76
N VAL A 246 -9.07 15.29 -11.89
CA VAL A 246 -8.06 14.44 -12.53
C VAL A 246 -6.94 15.34 -13.07
N PRO A 247 -5.69 15.20 -12.59
CA PRO A 247 -4.60 16.11 -12.96
C PRO A 247 -4.12 15.91 -14.40
N GLU A 248 -4.00 14.64 -14.81
CA GLU A 248 -3.45 14.24 -16.11
C GLU A 248 -4.34 13.17 -16.74
N THR A 249 -4.37 13.16 -18.06
CA THR A 249 -5.08 12.14 -18.84
C THR A 249 -4.37 10.79 -18.71
N PHE A 250 -5.12 9.72 -18.48
CA PHE A 250 -4.56 8.38 -18.27
C PHE A 250 -5.47 7.28 -18.81
N PHE A 251 -4.88 6.09 -19.00
CA PHE A 251 -5.61 4.88 -19.37
C PHE A 251 -5.89 4.01 -18.16
N ILE A 252 -6.96 3.23 -18.22
CA ILE A 252 -7.26 2.17 -17.25
C ILE A 252 -7.39 0.86 -18.02
N ASN A 253 -6.52 -0.11 -17.70
CA ASN A 253 -6.72 -1.48 -18.15
C ASN A 253 -7.90 -2.06 -17.36
N PRO A 254 -9.01 -2.42 -18.02
CA PRO A 254 -10.21 -2.82 -17.29
C PRO A 254 -10.08 -4.23 -16.69
N PHE A 255 -9.15 -5.07 -17.17
CA PHE A 255 -8.92 -6.40 -16.61
C PHE A 255 -8.16 -6.38 -15.28
N THR A 256 -7.23 -5.44 -15.10
CA THR A 256 -6.46 -5.29 -13.85
C THR A 256 -7.04 -4.21 -12.95
N GLY A 257 -7.69 -3.20 -13.53
CA GLY A 257 -8.15 -2.00 -12.85
C GLY A 257 -7.02 -0.99 -12.56
N ASN A 258 -5.82 -1.22 -13.09
CA ASN A 258 -4.66 -0.36 -12.86
C ASN A 258 -4.67 0.87 -13.77
N PRO A 259 -4.21 2.03 -13.28
CA PRO A 259 -3.97 3.21 -14.12
C PRO A 259 -2.66 3.04 -14.89
N HIS A 260 -2.63 3.54 -16.12
CA HIS A 260 -1.47 3.57 -16.98
C HIS A 260 -1.30 4.97 -17.59
N SER A 261 -0.06 5.41 -17.76
CA SER A 261 0.22 6.62 -18.52
C SER A 261 -0.25 6.46 -19.96
N THR A 262 -0.64 7.55 -20.62
CA THR A 262 -0.93 7.53 -22.06
C THR A 262 0.29 7.18 -22.92
N THR A 263 1.50 7.29 -22.34
CA THR A 263 2.77 6.96 -22.98
C THR A 263 3.25 5.52 -22.72
N ASP A 264 2.44 4.71 -22.05
CA ASP A 264 2.79 3.32 -21.70
C ASP A 264 2.94 2.46 -22.96
N GLU A 265 4.02 1.67 -23.02
CA GLU A 265 4.42 0.86 -24.17
C GLU A 265 3.49 -0.33 -24.41
N CYS A 266 2.69 -0.70 -23.41
CA CYS A 266 1.70 -1.77 -23.53
C CYS A 266 0.55 -1.41 -24.48
N PHE A 267 0.32 -0.12 -24.77
CA PHE A 267 -0.73 0.37 -25.66
C PHE A 267 -0.13 0.80 -27.01
N LEU A 268 -0.31 -0.06 -28.02
CA LEU A 268 0.39 0.00 -29.30
C LEU A 268 -0.31 0.89 -30.34
N GLY A 269 -1.54 1.33 -30.10
CA GLY A 269 -2.22 2.30 -30.95
C GLY A 269 -3.73 2.34 -30.72
N ILE A 270 -4.37 3.44 -31.11
CA ILE A 270 -5.82 3.65 -30.98
C ILE A 270 -6.44 3.75 -32.37
N GLU A 271 -7.54 3.03 -32.58
CA GLU A 271 -8.36 3.13 -33.80
C GLU A 271 -9.54 4.08 -33.60
N SER A 272 -10.23 3.96 -32.47
CA SER A 272 -11.44 4.75 -32.18
C SER A 272 -11.67 4.88 -30.69
N VAL A 273 -12.31 5.99 -30.28
CA VAL A 273 -12.81 6.20 -28.92
C VAL A 273 -14.28 6.57 -28.95
N TRP A 274 -15.04 6.18 -27.93
CA TRP A 274 -16.46 6.53 -27.83
C TRP A 274 -16.93 6.65 -26.40
N ASN A 275 -17.98 7.43 -26.19
CA ASN A 275 -18.66 7.52 -24.90
C ASN A 275 -20.18 7.49 -25.15
N HIS A 276 -20.98 7.79 -24.12
CA HIS A 276 -22.45 7.86 -24.23
C HIS A 276 -22.99 8.98 -25.14
N ARG A 277 -22.15 9.88 -25.67
CA ARG A 277 -22.56 11.05 -26.47
C ARG A 277 -22.16 10.97 -27.93
N ASN A 278 -21.00 10.40 -28.24
CA ASN A 278 -20.46 10.39 -29.60
C ASN A 278 -19.48 9.23 -29.83
N TYR A 279 -18.95 9.18 -31.05
CA TYR A 279 -17.92 8.26 -31.53
C TYR A 279 -16.88 9.07 -32.32
N TRP A 280 -15.60 8.81 -32.04
CA TRP A 280 -14.46 9.48 -32.67
C TRP A 280 -13.51 8.44 -33.25
N VAL A 281 -13.05 8.69 -34.47
CA VAL A 281 -12.04 7.88 -35.15
C VAL A 281 -10.70 8.59 -35.05
N ASN A 282 -9.66 7.86 -34.65
CA ASN A 282 -8.32 8.40 -34.62
C ASN A 282 -7.77 8.52 -36.05
N MET A 283 -7.32 9.72 -36.41
CA MET A 283 -6.70 10.04 -37.71
C MET A 283 -5.18 10.24 -37.60
N GLN A 284 -4.62 10.13 -36.39
CA GLN A 284 -3.20 10.31 -36.08
C GLN A 284 -2.37 9.05 -36.40
N ASP A 285 -1.05 9.23 -36.48
CA ASP A 285 -0.10 8.12 -36.68
C ASP A 285 0.22 7.40 -35.35
N CYS A 286 -0.08 6.10 -35.29
CA CYS A 286 0.16 5.23 -34.14
C CYS A 286 1.45 4.39 -34.24
N ARG A 287 2.35 4.63 -35.22
CA ARG A 287 3.57 3.82 -35.40
C ARG A 287 4.49 3.75 -34.18
N ARG A 288 4.45 4.75 -33.30
CA ARG A 288 5.24 4.83 -32.05
C ARG A 288 4.39 4.51 -30.81
N GLY A 289 3.29 3.78 -30.97
CA GLY A 289 2.32 3.55 -29.90
C GLY A 289 1.46 4.77 -29.64
N CYS A 290 1.06 4.96 -28.39
CA CYS A 290 0.21 6.08 -27.97
C CYS A 290 0.99 7.32 -27.49
N LYS A 291 2.33 7.31 -27.55
CA LYS A 291 3.21 8.32 -26.93
C LYS A 291 3.03 9.75 -27.48
N ASP A 292 2.81 9.86 -28.78
CA ASP A 292 2.74 11.15 -29.49
C ASP A 292 1.29 11.59 -29.81
N LEU A 293 0.28 10.90 -29.25
CA LEU A 293 -1.13 11.17 -29.56
C LEU A 293 -1.64 12.40 -28.79
N SER A 294 -2.35 13.28 -29.50
CA SER A 294 -3.18 14.33 -28.92
C SER A 294 -4.53 13.75 -28.47
N PHE A 295 -4.92 14.03 -27.23
CA PHE A 295 -6.21 13.65 -26.65
C PHE A 295 -7.23 14.79 -26.62
N ASP A 296 -6.97 15.89 -27.35
CA ASP A 296 -7.99 16.90 -27.61
C ASP A 296 -8.94 16.40 -28.71
N LEU A 297 -10.07 15.84 -28.29
CA LEU A 297 -11.09 15.30 -29.20
C LEU A 297 -11.81 16.36 -30.05
N SER A 298 -11.52 17.64 -29.82
CA SER A 298 -12.06 18.77 -30.57
C SER A 298 -11.24 19.08 -31.82
N ASP A 299 -10.01 18.54 -31.93
CA ASP A 299 -9.11 18.80 -33.06
C ASP A 299 -9.48 17.91 -34.27
N PRO A 300 -10.00 18.50 -35.37
CA PRO A 300 -10.43 17.74 -36.54
C PRO A 300 -9.28 17.12 -37.33
N PHE A 301 -8.03 17.56 -37.11
CA PHE A 301 -6.87 16.92 -37.73
C PHE A 301 -6.48 15.63 -37.02
N CYS A 302 -6.78 15.54 -35.72
CA CYS A 302 -6.45 14.38 -34.89
C CYS A 302 -7.61 13.37 -34.83
N TRP A 303 -8.85 13.86 -34.76
CA TRP A 303 -10.04 13.05 -34.51
C TRP A 303 -11.15 13.38 -35.49
N GLU A 304 -11.62 12.38 -36.23
CA GLU A 304 -12.83 12.48 -37.04
C GLU A 304 -14.03 12.15 -36.16
N ILE A 305 -14.92 13.12 -35.97
CA ILE A 305 -16.12 12.99 -35.13
C ILE A 305 -17.32 12.55 -35.96
N MET A 306 -18.12 11.60 -35.43
CA MET A 306 -19.30 11.13 -36.15
C MET A 306 -20.45 12.16 -36.16
N PHE A 307 -20.73 12.79 -35.01
CA PHE A 307 -21.73 13.86 -34.91
C PHE A 307 -21.04 15.19 -34.62
N SER A 308 -21.20 16.17 -35.50
CA SER A 308 -20.69 17.52 -35.24
C SER A 308 -21.42 18.12 -34.03
N GLU A 309 -20.68 18.50 -32.99
CA GLU A 309 -21.27 19.20 -31.85
C GLU A 309 -21.63 20.64 -32.26
N SER A 310 -22.90 21.05 -32.08
CA SER A 310 -23.28 22.45 -32.19
C SER A 310 -22.70 23.20 -30.98
N ASN A 311 -21.54 23.82 -31.17
CA ASN A 311 -20.91 24.68 -30.16
C ASN A 311 -21.76 25.94 -29.92
N LYS A 312 -22.79 25.83 -29.07
CA LYS A 312 -23.34 26.96 -28.32
C LYS A 312 -23.52 26.57 -26.85
N PRO A 313 -22.60 26.95 -25.94
CA PRO A 313 -22.93 26.96 -24.52
C PRO A 313 -24.13 27.89 -24.33
N SER A 314 -25.22 27.34 -23.80
CA SER A 314 -26.44 28.07 -23.46
C SER A 314 -26.11 29.16 -22.43
N GLN A 315 -25.76 30.36 -22.91
CA GLN A 315 -25.71 31.56 -22.10
C GLN A 315 -27.14 32.09 -21.98
N LEU A 316 -27.61 32.16 -20.74
CA LEU A 316 -28.85 32.82 -20.37
C LEU A 316 -28.90 34.24 -20.98
N PRO A 317 -30.02 34.67 -21.60
CA PRO A 317 -30.09 35.96 -22.23
C PRO A 317 -30.15 37.06 -21.18
N THR A 318 -29.10 37.88 -21.09
CA THR A 318 -29.14 39.17 -20.40
C THR A 318 -29.01 40.29 -21.43
N GLU A 319 -30.12 40.99 -21.60
CA GLU A 319 -30.29 42.35 -22.14
C GLU A 319 -30.38 42.62 -23.67
N PRO A 320 -31.13 43.67 -24.06
CA PRO A 320 -31.90 43.68 -25.29
C PRO A 320 -31.23 44.40 -26.47
N ALA A 321 -31.66 43.94 -27.64
CA ALA A 321 -31.65 44.52 -28.98
C ALA A 321 -30.99 45.90 -29.16
N LYS A 322 -30.00 45.92 -30.07
CA LYS A 322 -29.84 47.03 -31.01
C LYS A 322 -29.97 46.46 -32.42
N GLU A 323 -30.99 46.94 -33.12
CA GLU A 323 -31.12 46.83 -34.57
C GLU A 323 -29.93 47.53 -35.21
N ASP A 324 -29.26 46.87 -36.15
CA ASP A 324 -28.87 47.49 -37.41
C ASP A 324 -28.70 46.39 -38.46
N THR A 325 -29.27 46.69 -39.62
CA THR A 325 -29.48 45.84 -40.78
C THR A 325 -28.20 45.79 -41.62
N GLU A 326 -27.83 44.63 -42.15
CA GLU A 326 -27.29 44.52 -43.52
C GLU A 326 -27.24 43.05 -43.97
N GLU A 327 -27.86 42.79 -45.13
CA GLU A 327 -28.05 41.50 -45.75
C GLU A 327 -26.72 40.90 -46.24
N MET A 328 -26.26 39.82 -45.60
CA MET A 328 -25.38 38.83 -46.22
C MET A 328 -26.11 37.49 -46.23
N GLN A 329 -26.23 36.92 -47.43
CA GLN A 329 -26.76 35.58 -47.66
C GLN A 329 -25.91 34.55 -46.90
N GLU A 330 -26.32 34.23 -45.67
CA GLU A 330 -25.86 33.04 -44.97
C GLU A 330 -26.36 31.83 -45.77
N LYS A 331 -25.42 31.06 -46.31
CA LYS A 331 -25.70 29.66 -46.63
C LYS A 331 -26.24 29.05 -45.36
N GLU A 332 -27.49 28.61 -45.38
CA GLU A 332 -28.05 27.75 -44.34
C GLU A 332 -27.15 26.50 -44.25
N GLU A 333 -26.13 26.56 -43.38
CA GLU A 333 -25.50 25.37 -42.85
C GLU A 333 -26.61 24.66 -42.09
N ILE A 334 -27.13 23.60 -42.70
CA ILE A 334 -28.12 22.72 -42.10
C ILE A 334 -27.57 22.31 -40.74
N ASP A 335 -28.22 22.78 -39.68
CA ASP A 335 -27.94 22.41 -38.30
C ASP A 335 -28.22 20.91 -38.13
N MET A 336 -27.21 20.10 -38.45
CA MET A 336 -27.21 18.64 -38.34
C MET A 336 -26.83 18.22 -36.92
N SER A 337 -27.32 18.91 -35.89
CA SER A 337 -27.12 18.47 -34.51
C SER A 337 -27.99 17.24 -34.22
N PHE A 338 -27.48 16.05 -34.55
CA PHE A 338 -28.13 14.79 -34.21
C PHE A 338 -27.97 14.53 -32.70
N GLU A 339 -29.08 14.46 -31.96
CA GLU A 339 -29.05 14.14 -30.54
C GLU A 339 -28.96 12.62 -30.31
N MET A 340 -27.93 12.17 -29.58
CA MET A 340 -27.73 10.76 -29.28
C MET A 340 -28.93 10.19 -28.50
N PRO A 341 -29.58 9.11 -28.98
CA PRO A 341 -30.70 8.50 -28.27
C PRO A 341 -30.25 7.92 -26.92
N LEU A 342 -31.21 7.82 -26.00
CA LEU A 342 -30.97 7.20 -24.69
C LEU A 342 -30.48 5.75 -24.86
N SER A 343 -29.55 5.37 -23.99
CA SER A 343 -29.05 4.00 -23.95
C SER A 343 -30.19 2.98 -23.80
N TRP A 344 -30.20 1.97 -24.68
CA TRP A 344 -31.16 0.87 -24.69
C TRP A 344 -30.99 -0.10 -23.51
N VAL A 345 -29.85 -0.01 -22.83
CA VAL A 345 -29.48 -0.82 -21.67
C VAL A 345 -30.26 -0.36 -20.44
N ALA A 346 -30.81 -1.31 -19.70
CA ALA A 346 -31.47 -1.04 -18.43
C ALA A 346 -30.48 -0.46 -17.41
N ARG A 347 -30.99 0.30 -16.44
CA ARG A 347 -30.13 0.91 -15.40
C ARG A 347 -29.33 -0.18 -14.68
N ILE A 348 -28.01 0.02 -14.59
CA ILE A 348 -27.10 -0.87 -13.88
C ILE A 348 -27.48 -0.91 -12.40
N LYS A 349 -27.66 -2.12 -11.86
CA LYS A 349 -27.95 -2.36 -10.45
C LYS A 349 -26.99 -3.42 -9.95
N VAL A 350 -26.40 -3.15 -8.80
CA VAL A 350 -25.57 -4.08 -8.03
C VAL A 350 -26.18 -4.11 -6.65
N SER A 351 -26.53 -5.30 -6.16
CA SER A 351 -27.04 -5.49 -4.80
C SER A 351 -25.91 -5.42 -3.78
N CYS A 352 -26.24 -5.18 -2.52
CA CYS A 352 -25.22 -5.14 -1.47
C CYS A 352 -24.44 -6.44 -1.34
N SER A 353 -25.12 -7.58 -1.48
CA SER A 353 -24.47 -8.89 -1.45
C SER A 353 -23.48 -9.08 -2.60
N GLU A 354 -23.80 -8.59 -3.80
CA GLU A 354 -22.90 -8.66 -4.98
C GLU A 354 -21.71 -7.70 -4.83
N TYR A 355 -21.91 -6.55 -4.18
CA TYR A 355 -20.84 -5.60 -3.90
C TYR A 355 -19.86 -6.12 -2.83
N GLU A 356 -20.36 -6.69 -1.74
CA GLU A 356 -19.53 -7.24 -0.66
C GLU A 356 -18.85 -8.56 -1.07
N ASN A 357 -19.47 -9.34 -1.96
CA ASN A 357 -18.92 -10.57 -2.54
C ASN A 357 -18.68 -10.45 -4.04
N PRO A 358 -17.62 -9.72 -4.46
CA PRO A 358 -17.39 -9.52 -5.88
C PRO A 358 -16.90 -10.79 -6.59
N PHE A 359 -16.20 -11.68 -5.88
CA PHE A 359 -15.55 -12.84 -6.50
C PHE A 359 -16.54 -13.98 -6.79
N SER A 360 -16.89 -14.16 -8.05
CA SER A 360 -17.82 -15.21 -8.51
C SER A 360 -17.38 -16.65 -8.17
N GLN A 361 -16.07 -16.88 -8.04
CA GLN A 361 -15.48 -18.18 -7.66
C GLN A 361 -15.11 -18.27 -6.17
N GLY A 362 -15.55 -17.31 -5.35
CA GLY A 362 -15.21 -17.19 -3.93
C GLY A 362 -13.82 -16.62 -3.64
N LYS A 363 -12.87 -16.80 -4.57
CA LYS A 363 -11.53 -16.19 -4.51
C LYS A 363 -11.02 -15.78 -5.89
N LYS A 364 -10.10 -14.82 -5.91
CA LYS A 364 -9.34 -14.43 -7.10
C LYS A 364 -7.85 -14.59 -6.81
N VAL A 365 -7.14 -15.25 -7.72
CA VAL A 365 -5.70 -15.48 -7.62
C VAL A 365 -5.02 -14.76 -8.77
N ILE A 366 -4.04 -13.94 -8.45
CA ILE A 366 -3.24 -13.18 -9.41
C ILE A 366 -1.78 -13.57 -9.21
N LEU A 367 -1.11 -13.84 -10.33
CA LEU A 367 0.28 -14.26 -10.35
C LEU A 367 1.11 -13.12 -10.94
N TYR A 368 2.13 -12.71 -10.19
CA TYR A 368 3.09 -11.67 -10.52
C TYR A 368 4.49 -12.26 -10.65
N ASP A 369 5.45 -11.44 -11.07
CA ASP A 369 6.86 -11.81 -10.97
C ASP A 369 7.23 -11.94 -9.49
N LYS A 370 7.74 -13.12 -9.12
CA LYS A 370 8.11 -13.51 -7.75
C LYS A 370 7.04 -13.29 -6.69
N ALA A 371 5.76 -13.18 -7.07
CA ALA A 371 4.69 -12.96 -6.10
C ALA A 371 3.35 -13.60 -6.51
N LYS A 372 2.56 -13.98 -5.51
CA LYS A 372 1.21 -14.50 -5.66
C LYS A 372 0.27 -13.72 -4.76
N GLN A 373 -0.76 -13.13 -5.34
CA GLN A 373 -1.79 -12.40 -4.61
C GLN A 373 -3.11 -13.17 -4.66
N GLU A 374 -3.66 -13.49 -3.51
CA GLU A 374 -4.97 -14.11 -3.36
C GLU A 374 -5.92 -13.11 -2.70
N LYS A 375 -7.12 -12.96 -3.24
CA LYS A 375 -8.17 -12.09 -2.71
C LYS A 375 -9.44 -12.89 -2.45
N TRP A 376 -10.10 -12.57 -1.35
CA TRP A 376 -11.38 -13.12 -0.91
C TRP A 376 -12.35 -12.00 -0.58
N ALA A 377 -13.64 -12.32 -0.66
CA ALA A 377 -14.67 -11.37 -0.28
C ALA A 377 -14.70 -11.15 1.24
N ALA A 378 -15.26 -10.02 1.67
CA ALA A 378 -15.47 -9.78 3.08
C ALA A 378 -16.39 -10.88 3.64
N TYR A 379 -16.04 -11.47 4.79
CA TYR A 379 -16.76 -12.57 5.43
C TYR A 379 -16.74 -13.92 4.69
N ALA A 380 -15.99 -14.07 3.60
CA ALA A 380 -15.84 -15.36 2.93
C ALA A 380 -15.07 -16.37 3.80
N ASN A 381 -14.07 -15.89 4.55
CA ASN A 381 -13.31 -16.69 5.51
C ASN A 381 -13.75 -16.35 6.94
N GLU A 382 -13.86 -17.37 7.79
CA GLU A 382 -14.29 -17.23 9.20
C GLU A 382 -13.27 -16.43 10.04
N ASP A 383 -12.00 -16.42 9.63
CA ASP A 383 -10.90 -15.69 10.26
C ASP A 383 -10.84 -14.19 9.84
N GLY A 384 -11.69 -13.77 8.90
CA GLY A 384 -11.72 -12.41 8.37
C GLY A 384 -10.63 -12.10 7.33
N LEU A 385 -9.90 -13.12 6.84
CA LEU A 385 -8.88 -12.95 5.81
C LEU A 385 -9.51 -12.49 4.49
N VAL A 386 -9.04 -11.37 3.94
CA VAL A 386 -9.53 -10.82 2.67
C VAL A 386 -8.47 -10.78 1.58
N GLU A 387 -7.19 -10.78 1.94
CA GLU A 387 -6.10 -10.70 0.97
C GLU A 387 -4.85 -11.36 1.54
N ARG A 388 -4.13 -12.09 0.70
CA ARG A 388 -2.83 -12.69 1.01
C ARG A 388 -1.88 -12.42 -0.13
N LEU A 389 -0.68 -11.93 0.19
CA LEU A 389 0.41 -11.74 -0.74
C LEU A 389 1.58 -12.64 -0.28
N THR A 390 1.93 -13.61 -1.11
CA THR A 390 3.13 -14.43 -0.92
C THR A 390 4.21 -13.94 -1.86
N VAL A 391 5.37 -13.60 -1.32
CA VAL A 391 6.59 -13.22 -2.04
C VAL A 391 7.51 -14.42 -2.09
N TYR A 392 8.09 -14.69 -3.26
CA TYR A 392 8.98 -15.82 -3.53
C TYR A 392 10.40 -15.34 -3.84
N ALA A 393 11.39 -16.20 -3.67
CA ALA A 393 12.77 -15.91 -4.04
C ALA A 393 12.98 -15.90 -5.57
N ASP A 394 12.27 -16.80 -6.24
CA ASP A 394 12.42 -17.15 -7.64
C ASP A 394 11.16 -16.84 -8.46
N SER A 395 11.33 -16.58 -9.75
CA SER A 395 10.21 -16.31 -10.67
C SER A 395 9.36 -17.57 -10.93
N ASP A 396 9.91 -18.77 -10.69
CA ASP A 396 9.18 -20.03 -10.72
C ASP A 396 8.29 -20.25 -9.48
N ARG A 397 8.45 -19.42 -8.43
CA ARG A 397 7.67 -19.41 -7.19
C ARG A 397 7.76 -20.73 -6.42
N THR A 398 8.96 -21.24 -6.25
CA THR A 398 9.24 -22.48 -5.53
C THR A 398 9.51 -22.26 -4.05
N GLU A 399 10.17 -21.16 -3.68
CA GLU A 399 10.53 -20.85 -2.28
C GLU A 399 9.84 -19.58 -1.77
N GLU A 400 9.00 -19.72 -0.73
CA GLU A 400 8.31 -18.59 -0.09
C GLU A 400 9.26 -17.84 0.86
N LEU A 401 9.40 -16.52 0.68
CA LEU A 401 10.20 -15.65 1.54
C LEU A 401 9.35 -14.95 2.60
N GLU A 402 8.26 -14.32 2.17
CA GLU A 402 7.41 -13.49 3.01
C GLU A 402 5.94 -13.71 2.65
N VAL A 403 5.08 -13.79 3.67
CA VAL A 403 3.63 -13.83 3.50
C VAL A 403 3.01 -12.67 4.25
N LYS A 404 2.29 -11.80 3.54
CA LYS A 404 1.48 -10.73 4.12
C LYS A 404 0.01 -11.07 3.99
N GLU A 405 -0.71 -11.00 5.09
CA GLU A 405 -2.14 -11.28 5.17
C GLU A 405 -2.87 -10.04 5.65
N TRP A 406 -3.98 -9.69 5.02
CA TRP A 406 -4.84 -8.59 5.44
C TRP A 406 -6.20 -9.12 5.88
N PHE A 407 -6.66 -8.60 7.03
CA PHE A 407 -7.90 -8.98 7.65
C PHE A 407 -8.88 -7.81 7.69
N LYS A 408 -10.17 -8.11 7.57
CA LYS A 408 -11.24 -7.14 7.78
C LYS A 408 -12.24 -7.66 8.79
N HIS A 409 -12.85 -6.71 9.49
CA HIS A 409 -13.95 -6.93 10.42
C HIS A 409 -13.64 -7.76 11.66
N ARG A 410 -12.38 -8.15 11.94
CA ARG A 410 -12.07 -8.82 13.22
C ARG A 410 -12.32 -7.89 14.41
N GLU A 411 -12.93 -8.43 15.47
CA GLU A 411 -13.24 -7.69 16.71
C GLU A 411 -11.98 -7.32 17.50
N ASP A 412 -10.92 -8.12 17.39
CA ASP A 412 -9.60 -7.85 17.96
C ASP A 412 -8.82 -6.77 17.19
N LEU A 413 -9.41 -6.19 16.12
CA LEU A 413 -8.81 -5.12 15.33
C LEU A 413 -7.49 -5.49 14.63
N LEU A 414 -7.12 -6.77 14.56
CA LEU A 414 -6.03 -7.23 13.71
C LEU A 414 -6.40 -6.94 12.25
N TYR A 415 -5.54 -6.21 11.54
CA TYR A 415 -5.79 -5.85 10.14
C TYR A 415 -4.72 -6.36 9.19
N MET A 416 -3.54 -6.69 9.69
CA MET A 416 -2.45 -7.17 8.86
C MET A 416 -1.50 -8.07 9.66
N ARG A 417 -1.01 -9.15 9.04
CA ARG A 417 -0.01 -10.07 9.58
C ARG A 417 1.10 -10.26 8.56
N GLU A 418 2.35 -10.12 8.97
CA GLU A 418 3.53 -10.41 8.16
C GLU A 418 4.23 -11.65 8.72
N VAL A 419 4.57 -12.60 7.87
CA VAL A 419 5.27 -13.83 8.25
C VAL A 419 6.52 -13.93 7.40
N ASN A 420 7.68 -13.81 8.03
CA ASN A 420 8.94 -14.13 7.38
C ASN A 420 9.16 -15.66 7.44
N LYS A 421 9.23 -16.31 6.29
CA LYS A 421 9.32 -17.78 6.20
C LYS A 421 10.72 -18.31 6.52
N GLN A 422 11.77 -17.51 6.38
CA GLN A 422 13.12 -17.91 6.73
C GLN A 422 13.33 -17.91 8.24
N THR A 423 12.86 -16.86 8.94
CA THR A 423 13.03 -16.73 10.40
C THR A 423 11.84 -17.26 11.21
N GLN A 424 10.71 -17.55 10.55
CA GLN A 424 9.41 -17.84 11.18
C GLN A 424 8.93 -16.73 12.11
N LEU A 425 9.42 -15.50 11.93
CA LEU A 425 8.98 -14.33 12.67
C LEU A 425 7.62 -13.87 12.13
N ILE A 426 6.62 -13.83 13.01
CA ILE A 426 5.28 -13.32 12.75
C ILE A 426 5.20 -11.91 13.34
N THR A 427 4.67 -10.95 12.59
CA THR A 427 4.36 -9.60 13.08
C THR A 427 2.90 -9.27 12.80
N ASP A 428 2.15 -9.10 13.88
CA ASP A 428 0.74 -8.76 13.86
C ASP A 428 0.55 -7.26 14.04
N HIS A 429 -0.28 -6.63 13.20
CA HIS A 429 -0.58 -5.21 13.24
C HIS A 429 -2.06 -4.95 13.54
N PHE A 430 -2.30 -4.06 14.51
CA PHE A 430 -3.62 -3.76 15.05
C PHE A 430 -4.02 -2.31 14.80
N LYS A 431 -5.32 -2.09 14.57
CA LYS A 431 -5.86 -0.73 14.46
C LYS A 431 -5.92 -0.07 15.84
N PRO A 432 -5.91 1.28 15.91
CA PRO A 432 -6.14 1.99 17.16
C PRO A 432 -7.47 1.57 17.81
N GLY A 433 -7.47 1.38 19.13
CA GLY A 433 -8.65 0.97 19.90
C GLY A 433 -8.63 -0.46 20.42
N HIS A 434 -7.55 -1.22 20.18
CA HIS A 434 -7.36 -2.55 20.76
C HIS A 434 -7.47 -2.49 22.29
N SER A 435 -8.06 -3.50 22.93
CA SER A 435 -8.26 -3.57 24.39
C SER A 435 -6.97 -3.35 25.18
N LEU A 436 -5.88 -3.96 24.70
CA LEU A 436 -4.51 -3.85 25.20
C LEU A 436 -3.69 -2.69 24.59
N LEU A 437 -4.30 -1.82 23.79
CA LEU A 437 -3.65 -0.67 23.12
C LEU A 437 -2.46 -1.05 22.21
N LEU A 438 -2.45 -2.29 21.72
CA LEU A 438 -1.43 -2.82 20.83
C LEU A 438 -1.46 -2.11 19.48
N LYS A 439 -0.27 -1.84 18.96
CA LYS A 439 -0.02 -1.36 17.60
C LYS A 439 0.59 -2.49 16.77
N ALA A 440 1.61 -3.15 17.29
CA ALA A 440 2.22 -4.31 16.66
C ALA A 440 2.72 -5.34 17.69
N HIS A 441 2.72 -6.61 17.32
CA HIS A 441 3.30 -7.70 18.13
C HIS A 441 4.10 -8.63 17.24
N SER A 442 5.42 -8.66 17.42
CA SER A 442 6.34 -9.57 16.71
C SER A 442 6.77 -10.72 17.61
N TYR A 443 6.64 -11.96 17.13
CA TYR A 443 6.93 -13.18 17.88
C TYR A 443 7.18 -14.38 16.96
N THR A 444 7.84 -15.42 17.48
CA THR A 444 7.99 -16.74 16.82
C THR A 444 7.01 -17.77 17.40
N SER A 445 6.70 -17.65 18.68
CA SER A 445 5.69 -18.42 19.41
C SER A 445 4.92 -17.49 20.34
N LEU A 446 3.72 -17.87 20.79
CA LEU A 446 2.97 -17.17 21.85
C LEU A 446 3.30 -17.72 23.25
N GLU A 447 4.32 -18.58 23.36
CA GLU A 447 4.85 -19.03 24.64
C GLU A 447 5.69 -17.94 25.31
N PRO A 448 5.59 -17.75 26.64
CA PRO A 448 6.39 -16.77 27.36
C PRO A 448 7.89 -16.97 27.13
N GLU A 449 8.67 -15.90 27.23
CA GLU A 449 10.13 -15.93 27.22
C GLU A 449 10.76 -16.40 25.89
N THR A 450 9.97 -16.52 24.81
CA THR A 450 10.45 -16.96 23.48
C THR A 450 10.90 -15.83 22.56
N GLY A 451 10.95 -14.59 23.07
CA GLY A 451 11.30 -13.40 22.30
C GLY A 451 10.06 -12.73 21.70
N HIS A 452 9.60 -11.66 22.34
CA HIS A 452 8.47 -10.87 21.90
C HIS A 452 8.86 -9.40 21.80
N THR A 453 8.41 -8.76 20.72
CA THR A 453 8.45 -7.31 20.59
C THR A 453 7.02 -6.81 20.52
N VAL A 454 6.62 -5.96 21.47
CA VAL A 454 5.29 -5.39 21.55
C VAL A 454 5.40 -3.88 21.38
N GLU A 455 4.69 -3.33 20.41
CA GLU A 455 4.56 -1.89 20.20
C GLU A 455 3.15 -1.45 20.58
N PHE A 456 3.05 -0.30 21.25
CA PHE A 456 1.80 0.27 21.73
C PHE A 456 1.50 1.61 21.06
N TYR A 457 0.22 1.97 21.02
CA TYR A 457 -0.20 3.35 20.77
C TYR A 457 0.10 4.20 22.02
N HIS A 458 1.34 4.68 22.15
CA HIS A 458 1.85 5.37 23.34
C HIS A 458 0.97 6.56 23.79
N SER A 459 0.34 7.28 22.86
CA SER A 459 -0.56 8.40 23.17
C SER A 459 -1.83 8.01 23.93
N ALA A 460 -2.21 6.73 23.89
CA ALA A 460 -3.36 6.20 24.62
C ALA A 460 -2.98 5.63 26.00
N ARG A 461 -1.67 5.52 26.30
CA ARG A 461 -1.17 5.03 27.59
C ARG A 461 -0.75 6.19 28.48
N VAL A 462 -1.00 6.04 29.78
CA VAL A 462 -0.64 7.05 30.79
C VAL A 462 0.86 7.01 31.11
N ASP A 463 1.50 5.86 30.96
CA ASP A 463 2.92 5.63 31.26
C ASP A 463 3.88 6.05 30.13
N GLY A 464 3.35 6.41 28.96
CA GLY A 464 4.14 6.76 27.78
C GLY A 464 4.89 5.60 27.14
N LEU A 465 4.60 4.34 27.50
CA LEU A 465 5.27 3.17 26.93
C LEU A 465 4.93 3.03 25.45
N TRP A 466 5.97 3.05 24.61
CA TRP A 466 5.84 2.90 23.16
C TRP A 466 6.20 1.49 22.70
N LYS A 467 7.25 0.90 23.26
CA LYS A 467 7.76 -0.40 22.81
C LYS A 467 8.32 -1.20 23.97
N ARG A 468 8.04 -2.49 24.02
CA ARG A 468 8.65 -3.45 24.94
C ARG A 468 9.22 -4.61 24.15
N PHE A 469 10.46 -4.97 24.44
CA PHE A 469 11.10 -6.19 23.98
C PHE A 469 11.33 -7.09 25.19
N GLU A 470 11.00 -8.37 25.10
CA GLU A 470 11.22 -9.35 26.16
C GLU A 470 11.65 -10.69 25.58
N ASN A 471 12.72 -11.25 26.12
CA ASN A 471 13.13 -12.63 25.89
C ASN A 471 13.40 -13.31 27.25
N ALA A 472 14.01 -14.50 27.25
CA ALA A 472 14.30 -15.22 28.49
C ALA A 472 15.27 -14.47 29.43
N THR A 473 16.22 -13.71 28.89
CA THR A 473 17.37 -13.12 29.61
C THR A 473 17.24 -11.62 29.85
N GLU A 474 16.45 -10.90 29.06
CA GLU A 474 16.35 -9.45 29.13
C GLU A 474 14.95 -8.94 28.79
N MET A 475 14.63 -7.76 29.33
CA MET A 475 13.47 -6.97 28.96
C MET A 475 13.89 -5.51 28.77
N THR A 476 13.50 -4.91 27.65
CA THR A 476 13.79 -3.51 27.35
C THR A 476 12.51 -2.77 27.02
N GLU A 477 12.30 -1.63 27.67
CA GLU A 477 11.13 -0.76 27.55
C GLU A 477 11.56 0.60 27.01
N TYR A 478 10.82 1.12 26.03
CA TYR A 478 11.04 2.42 25.41
C TYR A 478 9.84 3.32 25.66
N PHE A 479 10.10 4.52 26.13
CA PHE A 479 9.08 5.49 26.53
C PHE A 479 9.19 6.77 25.70
N VAL A 480 8.06 7.44 25.49
CA VAL A 480 7.97 8.69 24.73
C VAL A 480 7.14 9.71 25.49
N GLY A 481 7.68 10.91 25.69
CA GLY A 481 6.94 12.06 26.22
C GLY A 481 6.61 11.97 27.71
N ARG A 482 7.45 11.30 28.51
CA ARG A 482 7.31 11.28 29.97
C ARG A 482 7.83 12.57 30.61
N ASP A 483 7.16 13.01 31.67
CA ASP A 483 7.53 14.21 32.43
C ASP A 483 8.85 14.07 33.21
N ASP A 484 9.22 12.84 33.55
CA ASP A 484 10.48 12.51 34.22
C ASP A 484 11.65 12.27 33.25
N PHE A 485 11.44 12.51 31.95
CA PHE A 485 12.43 12.36 30.88
C PHE A 485 12.96 10.93 30.69
N LEU A 486 12.39 9.91 31.33
CA LEU A 486 12.74 8.52 31.11
C LEU A 486 12.38 8.13 29.67
N HIS A 487 13.36 7.61 28.92
CA HIS A 487 13.13 7.17 27.54
C HIS A 487 13.45 5.70 27.31
N THR A 488 14.30 5.09 28.14
CA THR A 488 14.62 3.67 28.02
C THR A 488 14.87 3.06 29.38
N ARG A 489 14.33 1.86 29.58
CA ARG A 489 14.62 1.00 30.73
C ARG A 489 15.02 -0.38 30.22
N HIS A 490 16.12 -0.91 30.73
CA HIS A 490 16.65 -2.20 30.35
C HIS A 490 16.85 -3.06 31.61
N ILE A 491 16.39 -4.29 31.57
CA ILE A 491 16.41 -5.25 32.67
C ILE A 491 17.13 -6.51 32.20
N GLU A 492 18.07 -6.98 33.01
CA GLU A 492 18.76 -8.25 32.82
C GLU A 492 18.28 -9.25 33.89
N PHE A 493 17.93 -10.45 33.46
CA PHE A 493 17.45 -11.56 34.28
C PHE A 493 18.47 -12.70 34.33
N ASP A 494 18.45 -13.45 35.44
CA ASP A 494 19.24 -14.66 35.62
C ASP A 494 18.40 -15.92 35.39
N GLU A 495 19.07 -17.06 35.24
CA GLU A 495 18.41 -18.36 35.21
C GLU A 495 17.68 -18.66 36.53
N ARG A 496 16.53 -19.32 36.44
CA ARG A 496 15.78 -19.76 37.62
C ARG A 496 16.58 -20.81 38.39
N GLU A 497 16.81 -20.59 39.68
CA GLU A 497 17.36 -21.62 40.56
C GLU A 497 16.46 -22.86 40.57
N LYS A 498 17.03 -24.03 40.24
CA LYS A 498 16.35 -25.33 40.31
C LYS A 498 16.12 -25.73 41.77
N LYS A 499 15.03 -25.26 42.38
CA LYS A 499 14.54 -25.81 43.65
C LYS A 499 13.92 -27.18 43.41
N PRO A 500 14.11 -28.17 44.30
CA PRO A 500 13.48 -29.48 44.16
C PRO A 500 11.96 -29.31 44.18
N GLU A 501 11.31 -29.80 43.11
CA GLU A 501 9.86 -29.74 42.91
C GLU A 501 9.13 -30.33 44.13
N LYS A 502 8.42 -29.47 44.88
CA LYS A 502 7.34 -29.93 45.74
C LYS A 502 6.12 -30.11 44.85
N ALA A 503 5.63 -31.35 44.78
CA ALA A 503 4.47 -31.74 43.99
C ALA A 503 3.28 -30.78 44.23
N GLY A 504 2.85 -30.08 43.18
CA GLY A 504 1.63 -29.26 43.17
C GLY A 504 1.79 -27.77 42.89
N THR A 505 3.01 -27.26 42.63
CA THR A 505 3.21 -25.85 42.23
C THR A 505 3.52 -25.78 40.74
N THR A 506 2.70 -25.07 39.96
CA THR A 506 2.97 -24.79 38.54
C THR A 506 4.27 -24.01 38.40
N ALA A 507 5.02 -24.25 37.31
CA ALA A 507 6.30 -23.59 37.04
C ALA A 507 6.21 -22.05 36.97
N ASP A 508 5.00 -21.51 36.77
CA ASP A 508 4.68 -20.06 36.75
C ASP A 508 4.93 -19.31 38.07
N ALA A 509 5.15 -20.01 39.19
CA ALA A 509 5.27 -19.39 40.50
C ALA A 509 6.69 -18.92 40.88
N ASN A 510 7.72 -19.22 40.08
CA ASN A 510 9.10 -18.81 40.38
C ASN A 510 9.54 -17.66 39.45
N PRO A 511 9.48 -16.39 39.93
CA PRO A 511 9.86 -15.25 39.12
C PRO A 511 11.37 -15.23 38.85
N ARG A 512 11.77 -14.82 37.64
CA ARG A 512 13.18 -14.77 37.24
C ARG A 512 13.97 -13.82 38.16
N PRO A 513 15.15 -14.21 38.69
CA PRO A 513 15.98 -13.29 39.45
C PRO A 513 16.36 -12.07 38.59
N ILE A 514 16.23 -10.86 39.14
CA ILE A 514 16.65 -9.63 38.46
C ILE A 514 18.14 -9.43 38.79
N VAL A 515 18.99 -9.41 37.77
CA VAL A 515 20.43 -9.16 37.88
C VAL A 515 20.68 -7.66 37.93
N GLN A 516 20.14 -6.96 36.94
CA GLN A 516 20.44 -5.55 36.71
C GLN A 516 19.21 -4.79 36.18
N ILE A 517 19.07 -3.54 36.58
CA ILE A 517 18.11 -2.58 36.00
C ILE A 517 18.90 -1.34 35.59
N LYS A 518 18.82 -0.94 34.32
CA LYS A 518 19.41 0.28 33.75
C LYS A 518 18.28 1.18 33.27
N GLU A 519 18.34 2.47 33.59
CA GLU A 519 17.41 3.47 33.10
C GLU A 519 18.17 4.64 32.50
N TYR A 520 17.66 5.14 31.38
CA TYR A 520 18.25 6.23 30.61
C TYR A 520 17.26 7.37 30.48
N PHE A 521 17.74 8.58 30.71
CA PHE A 521 16.94 9.80 30.74
C PHE A 521 17.40 10.79 29.67
N HIS A 522 16.47 11.58 29.16
CA HIS A 522 16.79 12.72 28.31
C HIS A 522 17.24 13.91 29.15
N ARG A 523 18.08 14.77 28.56
CA ARG A 523 18.58 15.98 29.21
C ARG A 523 17.42 16.90 29.61
N ASN A 524 17.35 17.27 30.88
CA ASN A 524 16.48 18.31 31.40
C ASN A 524 17.21 19.67 31.45
N PRO A 525 16.88 20.64 30.58
CA PRO A 525 17.55 21.95 30.55
C PRO A 525 17.36 22.80 31.82
N GLU A 526 16.39 22.47 32.69
CA GLU A 526 16.12 23.21 33.93
C GLU A 526 17.12 22.89 35.05
N LYS A 527 17.83 21.76 34.95
CA LYS A 527 18.87 21.33 35.90
C LYS A 527 20.26 21.53 35.29
N PRO A 528 21.29 21.86 36.09
CA PRO A 528 22.67 21.83 35.59
C PRO A 528 23.08 20.39 35.25
N ALA A 529 24.00 20.17 34.31
CA ALA A 529 24.23 18.83 33.76
C ALA A 529 24.82 17.87 34.81
N ASP A 530 25.58 18.42 35.77
CA ASP A 530 26.18 17.72 36.89
C ASP A 530 25.19 17.33 38.01
N GLU A 531 23.95 17.83 37.97
CA GLU A 531 22.85 17.43 38.87
C GLU A 531 21.71 16.70 38.11
N ASP A 532 21.87 16.48 36.79
CA ASP A 532 20.88 15.82 35.94
C ASP A 532 21.34 14.41 35.55
N ILE A 533 20.60 13.40 35.97
CA ILE A 533 20.97 11.99 35.80
C ILE A 533 20.69 11.60 34.35
N GLU A 534 21.71 11.11 33.65
CA GLU A 534 21.59 10.55 32.29
C GLU A 534 21.30 9.06 32.35
N GLU A 535 22.01 8.35 33.23
CA GLU A 535 21.93 6.90 33.36
C GLU A 535 21.92 6.52 34.85
N ARG A 536 20.99 5.61 35.19
CA ARG A 536 20.85 5.02 36.51
C ARG A 536 20.94 3.50 36.40
N VAL A 537 21.87 2.90 37.14
CA VAL A 537 22.14 1.46 37.09
C VAL A 537 22.05 0.85 38.49
N PHE A 538 21.17 -0.13 38.64
CA PHE A 538 21.03 -0.94 39.85
C PHE A 538 21.51 -2.37 39.56
N MET A 539 22.67 -2.74 40.09
CA MET A 539 23.14 -4.13 40.10
C MET A 539 22.57 -4.81 41.35
N VAL A 540 21.47 -5.53 41.18
CA VAL A 540 20.63 -6.04 42.27
C VAL A 540 21.34 -7.13 43.08
N ILE A 541 22.10 -8.00 42.40
CA ILE A 541 22.83 -9.12 43.03
C ILE A 541 24.02 -8.60 43.84
N ASP A 542 24.77 -7.66 43.27
CA ASP A 542 25.99 -7.10 43.89
C ASP A 542 25.69 -5.99 44.93
N ASP A 543 24.44 -5.54 45.02
CA ASP A 543 24.00 -4.40 45.84
C ASP A 543 24.82 -3.12 45.54
N ILE A 544 25.05 -2.88 44.23
CA ILE A 544 25.76 -1.72 43.69
C ILE A 544 24.76 -0.80 42.97
N ILE A 545 24.85 0.49 43.24
CA ILE A 545 24.06 1.53 42.56
C ILE A 545 25.02 2.51 41.91
N GLN A 546 24.90 2.71 40.60
CA GLN A 546 25.70 3.65 39.83
C GLN A 546 24.81 4.70 39.18
N LEU A 547 25.21 5.96 39.31
CA LEU A 547 24.60 7.11 38.66
C LEU A 547 25.65 7.77 37.75
N THR A 548 25.27 7.98 36.49
CA THR A 548 26.02 8.78 35.52
C THR A 548 25.19 10.01 35.20
N TYR A 549 25.78 11.20 35.33
CA TYR A 549 25.13 12.49 35.07
C TYR A 549 25.42 12.96 33.64
N HIS A 550 24.57 13.82 33.10
CA HIS A 550 24.78 14.37 31.77
C HIS A 550 26.10 15.15 31.67
N LEU A 551 26.75 15.05 30.50
CA LEU A 551 28.00 15.77 30.24
C LEU A 551 27.76 17.28 30.08
N GLU A 552 28.49 18.08 30.85
CA GLU A 552 28.49 19.55 30.74
C GLU A 552 29.27 19.99 29.50
N LEU A 553 28.90 21.12 28.88
CA LEU A 553 29.35 21.53 27.53
C LEU A 553 30.88 21.73 27.39
N HIS A 554 31.62 21.79 28.50
CA HIS A 554 33.06 22.04 28.55
C HIS A 554 33.85 20.90 29.22
N ASP A 555 33.19 19.83 29.64
CA ASP A 555 33.82 18.68 30.27
C ASP A 555 34.08 17.56 29.26
N THR A 556 35.14 16.78 29.51
CA THR A 556 35.49 15.61 28.67
C THR A 556 34.92 14.30 29.20
N ILE A 557 34.51 14.25 30.46
CA ILE A 557 34.03 13.03 31.14
C ILE A 557 32.84 13.43 32.04
N ALA A 558 31.78 12.63 32.01
CA ALA A 558 30.61 12.81 32.85
C ALA A 558 30.92 12.59 34.34
N SER A 559 30.18 13.28 35.22
CA SER A 559 30.24 12.98 36.66
C SER A 559 29.60 11.63 36.94
N GLN A 560 30.20 10.85 37.85
CA GLN A 560 29.71 9.54 38.25
C GLN A 560 29.75 9.35 39.77
N VAL A 561 28.70 8.74 40.30
CA VAL A 561 28.58 8.35 41.72
C VAL A 561 28.27 6.86 41.80
N VAL A 562 29.10 6.11 42.50
CA VAL A 562 28.91 4.67 42.72
C VAL A 562 28.78 4.38 44.21
N PHE A 563 27.71 3.72 44.60
CA PHE A 563 27.47 3.21 45.95
C PHE A 563 27.70 1.70 45.96
N CYS A 564 28.64 1.23 46.79
CA CYS A 564 28.94 -0.19 46.96
C CYS A 564 28.66 -0.65 48.38
N ARG A 565 28.25 -1.91 48.55
CA ARG A 565 28.12 -2.55 49.86
C ARG A 565 29.49 -2.96 50.44
N VAL A 566 29.66 -2.80 51.75
CA VAL A 566 30.81 -3.37 52.49
C VAL A 566 30.64 -4.87 52.66
N ILE A 567 31.56 -5.64 52.09
CA ILE A 567 31.69 -7.07 52.34
C ILE A 567 32.25 -7.28 53.75
N GLY A 568 31.50 -7.90 54.67
CA GLY A 568 32.07 -8.42 55.93
C GLY A 568 31.33 -8.20 57.26
N ARG A 569 30.13 -7.58 57.32
CA ARG A 569 29.35 -7.50 58.58
C ARG A 569 27.99 -8.21 58.47
N GLU A 570 27.63 -8.95 59.52
CA GLU A 570 26.43 -9.77 59.63
C GLU A 570 25.12 -8.99 59.41
N LYS A 571 24.09 -9.73 58.99
CA LYS A 571 22.71 -9.30 58.72
C LYS A 571 22.02 -8.61 59.92
N ARG A 572 22.33 -7.34 60.18
CA ARG A 572 21.38 -6.43 60.86
C ARG A 572 20.84 -5.46 59.81
N ALA A 573 19.54 -5.53 59.57
CA ALA A 573 18.84 -4.76 58.55
C ALA A 573 18.87 -3.24 58.79
N ASP A 574 19.26 -2.79 59.99
CA ASP A 574 19.02 -1.42 60.47
C ASP A 574 20.30 -0.59 60.76
N GLU A 575 21.51 -1.06 60.47
CA GLU A 575 22.75 -0.28 60.67
C GLU A 575 23.55 -0.13 59.36
N ILE A 576 23.22 0.89 58.58
CA ILE A 576 23.97 1.26 57.36
C ILE A 576 24.99 2.35 57.73
N PHE A 577 26.28 2.01 57.70
CA PHE A 577 27.37 3.00 57.82
C PHE A 577 27.88 3.37 56.43
N LEU A 578 27.59 4.59 55.98
CA LEU A 578 28.27 5.20 54.83
C LEU A 578 29.71 5.56 55.25
N SER A 579 30.69 4.78 54.79
CA SER A 579 32.10 5.12 54.95
C SER A 579 32.62 5.76 53.65
N ARG A 580 33.70 6.53 53.75
CA ARG A 580 34.39 7.10 52.58
C ARG A 580 34.98 6.03 51.63
N GLU A 581 35.03 4.78 52.08
CA GLU A 581 35.50 3.62 51.31
C GLU A 581 34.38 2.96 50.47
N ASN A 582 33.10 3.29 50.75
CA ASN A 582 31.92 2.64 50.16
C ASN A 582 31.27 3.45 49.03
N THR A 583 31.81 4.64 48.77
CA THR A 583 31.32 5.55 47.74
C THR A 583 32.49 5.97 46.87
N VAL A 584 32.61 5.37 45.68
CA VAL A 584 33.60 5.77 44.70
C VAL A 584 32.99 6.92 43.89
N LYS A 585 33.59 8.09 43.99
CA LYS A 585 33.19 9.29 43.25
C LYS A 585 34.21 9.56 42.15
N TYR A 586 33.72 9.78 40.93
CA TYR A 586 34.51 10.38 39.88
C TYR A 586 33.85 11.71 39.49
N GLN A 587 34.50 12.82 39.83
CA GLN A 587 33.99 14.17 39.59
C GLN A 587 35.13 15.05 39.06
N PRO A 588 35.07 15.52 37.80
CA PRO A 588 36.02 16.49 37.27
C PRO A 588 35.95 17.85 37.98
N TRP A 589 34.75 18.32 38.35
CA TRP A 589 34.50 19.59 39.05
C TRP A 589 33.32 19.45 40.03
N SER A 590 33.43 19.97 41.25
CA SER A 590 32.47 19.68 42.34
C SER A 590 31.42 20.78 42.56
N SER A 591 30.13 20.44 42.54
CA SER A 591 29.08 21.16 43.28
C SER A 591 29.26 20.95 44.81
N GLU A 592 28.95 21.95 45.65
CA GLU A 592 29.06 21.86 47.13
C GLU A 592 28.15 20.76 47.72
N LYS A 593 27.04 20.41 47.06
CA LYS A 593 26.08 19.39 47.52
C LYS A 593 26.69 17.99 47.55
N HIS A 594 27.49 17.65 46.52
CA HIS A 594 28.14 16.34 46.40
C HIS A 594 29.33 16.15 47.35
N LYS A 595 29.77 17.20 48.04
CA LYS A 595 30.75 17.12 49.14
C LYS A 595 30.12 16.73 50.48
N ASN A 596 28.81 16.92 50.62
CA ASN A 596 28.10 16.67 51.87
C ASN A 596 27.73 15.19 52.01
N MET A 597 28.28 14.52 53.03
CA MET A 597 27.99 13.10 53.32
C MET A 597 26.53 12.86 53.73
N LEU A 598 25.86 13.87 54.33
CA LEU A 598 24.43 13.76 54.65
C LEU A 598 23.58 13.67 53.38
N HIS A 599 23.84 14.54 52.40
CA HIS A 599 23.10 14.53 51.13
C HIS A 599 23.23 13.19 50.38
N LEU A 600 24.41 12.57 50.42
CA LEU A 600 24.62 11.26 49.80
C LEU A 600 24.00 10.11 50.58
N TYR A 601 23.88 10.25 51.91
CA TYR A 601 23.14 9.31 52.74
C TYR A 601 21.64 9.37 52.42
N ASP A 602 21.09 10.58 52.34
CA ASP A 602 19.69 10.82 51.98
C ASP A 602 19.40 10.28 50.56
N LEU A 603 20.27 10.61 49.58
CA LEU A 603 20.16 10.11 48.20
C LEU A 603 20.24 8.58 48.13
N LEU A 604 21.13 7.93 48.90
CA LEU A 604 21.21 6.46 48.92
C LEU A 604 19.91 5.83 49.45
N TRP A 605 19.29 6.47 50.45
CA TRP A 605 18.02 5.98 50.99
C TRP A 605 16.88 6.13 49.99
N GLU A 606 16.81 7.27 49.29
CA GLU A 606 15.88 7.50 48.18
C GLU A 606 16.06 6.44 47.08
N LEU A 607 17.30 6.23 46.61
CA LEU A 607 17.61 5.23 45.57
C LEU A 607 17.25 3.79 45.99
N ARG A 608 17.32 3.46 47.29
CA ARG A 608 16.91 2.12 47.78
C ARG A 608 15.40 1.92 47.78
N GLU A 609 14.63 2.95 48.13
CA GLU A 609 13.17 2.89 48.01
C GLU A 609 12.77 2.86 46.52
N GLU A 610 13.39 3.68 45.67
CA GLU A 610 13.17 3.63 44.21
C GLU A 610 13.54 2.26 43.62
N GLN A 611 14.66 1.65 44.01
CA GLN A 611 15.03 0.31 43.56
C GLN A 611 13.96 -0.73 43.93
N LYS A 612 13.34 -0.60 45.11
CA LYS A 612 12.27 -1.50 45.55
C LYS A 612 11.00 -1.29 44.73
N GLU A 613 10.63 -0.05 44.44
CA GLU A 613 9.50 0.28 43.56
C GLU A 613 9.75 -0.21 42.12
N LEU A 614 10.94 -0.01 41.57
CA LEU A 614 11.31 -0.49 40.24
C LEU A 614 11.24 -2.01 40.14
N LYS A 615 11.71 -2.74 41.17
CA LYS A 615 11.55 -4.19 41.20
C LYS A 615 10.08 -4.60 41.11
N GLN A 616 9.17 -3.87 41.77
CA GLN A 616 7.74 -4.14 41.66
C GLN A 616 7.21 -3.81 40.26
N GLN A 617 7.58 -2.67 39.68
CA GLN A 617 7.20 -2.28 38.31
C GLN A 617 7.65 -3.30 37.25
N VAL A 618 8.85 -3.87 37.41
CA VAL A 618 9.35 -4.94 36.54
C VAL A 618 8.47 -6.18 36.65
N ARG A 619 8.01 -6.55 37.86
CA ARG A 619 7.06 -7.67 38.02
C ARG A 619 5.70 -7.38 37.42
N ASP A 620 5.22 -6.15 37.56
CA ASP A 620 3.96 -5.73 36.96
C ASP A 620 4.05 -5.77 35.42
N SER A 621 5.24 -5.48 34.86
CA SER A 621 5.51 -5.54 33.42
C SER A 621 5.61 -6.98 32.90
N GLU A 622 6.25 -7.90 33.64
CA GLU A 622 6.21 -9.34 33.32
C GLU A 622 4.77 -9.87 33.38
N ALA A 623 3.99 -9.47 34.38
CA ALA A 623 2.58 -9.85 34.52
C ALA A 623 1.72 -9.29 33.37
N GLU A 624 1.96 -8.04 32.95
CA GLU A 624 1.30 -7.44 31.79
C GLU A 624 1.64 -8.22 30.51
N MET A 625 2.91 -8.61 30.29
CA MET A 625 3.28 -9.43 29.13
C MET A 625 2.54 -10.78 29.15
N LEU A 626 2.52 -11.48 30.28
CA LEU A 626 1.79 -12.75 30.40
C LEU A 626 0.30 -12.58 30.09
N ASN A 627 -0.31 -11.47 30.54
CA ASN A 627 -1.69 -11.15 30.20
C ASN A 627 -1.87 -10.88 28.69
N ILE A 628 -0.95 -10.14 28.06
CA ILE A 628 -0.96 -9.90 26.61
C ILE A 628 -0.91 -11.23 25.86
N LEU A 629 0.02 -12.13 26.21
CA LEU A 629 0.14 -13.44 25.57
C LEU A 629 -1.10 -14.31 25.78
N MET A 630 -1.71 -14.26 26.96
CA MET A 630 -2.94 -15.00 27.25
C MET A 630 -4.13 -14.50 26.40
N VAL A 631 -4.33 -13.17 26.34
CA VAL A 631 -5.38 -12.56 25.52
C VAL A 631 -5.15 -12.83 24.04
N ARG A 632 -3.91 -12.69 23.54
CA ARG A 632 -3.56 -13.01 22.14
C ARG A 632 -3.83 -14.47 21.80
N LYS A 633 -3.53 -15.41 22.72
CA LYS A 633 -3.85 -16.83 22.54
C LYS A 633 -5.37 -17.07 22.44
N ASP A 634 -6.17 -16.37 23.24
CA ASP A 634 -7.63 -16.46 23.16
C ASP A 634 -8.17 -15.85 21.87
N GLU A 635 -7.65 -14.69 21.45
CA GLU A 635 -8.02 -14.01 20.20
C GLU A 635 -7.73 -14.88 18.96
N GLU A 636 -6.58 -15.56 18.93
CA GLU A 636 -6.25 -16.50 17.84
C GLU A 636 -7.07 -17.79 17.90
N ALA A 637 -7.46 -18.25 19.10
CA ALA A 637 -8.30 -19.45 19.25
C ALA A 637 -9.78 -19.17 18.92
N ASN A 638 -10.25 -17.95 19.20
CA ASN A 638 -11.66 -17.55 19.15
C ASN A 638 -11.86 -16.28 18.31
N ILE A 639 -11.54 -16.36 17.02
CA ILE A 639 -11.71 -15.23 16.09
C ILE A 639 -13.20 -14.88 15.93
N LYS A 640 -13.53 -13.61 16.11
CA LYS A 640 -14.90 -13.06 15.94
C LYS A 640 -14.89 -11.91 14.95
N LEU A 641 -15.93 -11.87 14.11
CA LEU A 641 -16.11 -10.85 13.09
C LEU A 641 -17.27 -9.92 13.45
N SER A 642 -16.98 -8.62 13.45
CA SER A 642 -17.96 -7.54 13.52
C SER A 642 -18.86 -7.53 12.28
N VAL A 643 -20.16 -7.31 12.51
CA VAL A 643 -21.16 -7.24 11.44
C VAL A 643 -21.05 -5.90 10.72
N SER A 644 -20.89 -5.93 9.40
CA SER A 644 -20.86 -4.73 8.53
C SER A 644 -22.17 -3.96 8.67
N MET A 645 -22.08 -2.64 8.61
CA MET A 645 -23.28 -1.77 8.58
C MET A 645 -24.23 -2.14 7.43
N TYR A 646 -23.70 -2.75 6.37
CA TYR A 646 -24.47 -3.15 5.21
C TYR A 646 -25.07 -4.57 5.30
N SER A 647 -24.55 -5.43 6.19
CA SER A 647 -25.11 -6.76 6.44
C SER A 647 -26.17 -6.78 7.54
N ALA A 648 -26.25 -5.71 8.35
CA ALA A 648 -27.34 -5.49 9.31
C ALA A 648 -28.70 -5.15 8.66
N ALA A 649 -28.72 -4.85 7.35
CA ALA A 649 -29.94 -4.66 6.57
C ALA A 649 -30.35 -5.97 5.89
N LYS A 650 -30.82 -6.94 6.68
CA LYS A 650 -31.52 -8.14 6.19
C LYS A 650 -33.00 -8.08 6.51
#